data_AF-A0A1G0Y0P0-F1
#
_entry.id   AF-A0A1G0Y0P0-F1
#
_cell.length_a   1.000
_cell.length_b   1.000
_cell.length_c   1.000
_cell.angle_alpha   90.00
_cell.angle_beta   90.00
_cell.angle_gamma   90.00
#
_symmetry.space_group_name_H-M   'P 1'
#
loop_
_entity.id
_entity.type
_entity.pdbx_description
1 polymer ?
#
loop_
_entity_poly.entity_id
_entity_poly.type
_entity_poly.pdbx_seq_one_letter_code
_entity_poly.pdbx_strand_id
1 'polypeptide(L)'
;MESGSGIFFLKRLSPLAGAQFLGIFNDHAFKTIAVLAAVGFTESYARDSAFLAMLSMAYVLPFLIFSEAAGYLADRFPKRNVLVISKFAEVCVMALGALTLFKINSWGIAPLVSVMFLMAAQSAFFSPSFNGIIPEIFNDKEISHANGNIGMANFFAVIIGVGAGFMLKTLVADNLYLCGFLFTGLGLTGFLFTLRIPQGRAGNPQRKWHWNVIIKYWDGVMSLLKKPRLFLAMLSESYFFAVGAAVQTVLIVFAKYTLGIPGERSTDIGIIQLALAGGMGLGCWLAGRLSAGRVELGLVPFGAAGMVMFFFTAALFPGEAISAGGIMFYPLFLGSLFLLGISGGLFVIPLRAYQQNFTNPEERGNFFANANMVCFFMIMISSAVMFMLTSGSGEAAQRDASIFENAALLLQSCCLSIDPRNIFMGMGVLTFIVSVLLFIKAPEYVGRCIILLISRTIYKIKMKDPEHIPEHGPALLVANHVSFVDGLLITACTSRLVHFLMHEDYYRQPLIYPFVKWAGIVEVPSAGKPRRTKELFETTRELLRKGELVCLFPEGKITRNGIMDEFRKGLFKMIPENMDVPIIPIRLGMLWGSIFSYYYGKIRFKLPIEFPHPASVTVGKPLDKGVTPFKIRQVISELAAETEMEPREEERPIHYRFCLMARRHPFHVSVKDADGKEFRNFELFVGAALLSREIRKMVPKDRKYVGVMLPSSTISVMTVLGTMLADKVPAMLNFSASRESIVLSAAKAKLNCILTSRKFLQKIKMEPLPEMVFLEDIAPKISKLKKIIYTSAFFLFPRQEIMNFLAPNTHRNVFGTAVLLFSSGSTGIPKGIMLSHHNINSDVYSCIRIMGWRNSDRIVGNLPLFHSFGITTCFWIPLMIKAKAVYVPNPLDGETIGRVIAENGLTVLLATPTFLQSYMRKCKPEQFKSLRLVVTGAEKLRRDIAEKFKQMTGLEVIEGYGSTELSPIVSINIANSILNLGKRPGKPGSVGPPMSGICVKIVNPETLEELEPGQEGLMLVKGPNVMQGYLDEPQKTHEVIKNGWYNTGDIGKMDLDGYLTVTGRLSRFSKIGGEMIPHELVEKAIFEILKSEDRCIAVMGAPDSSKGEKLVVVHSKIEMTPEEIIEELREKELTNLWIPKASNFIEVEALPLLGTGKLDLVATKKIVEDHAG
;
A
#
# COMPACT_ATOMS: atom_id res chain seq x y z
N MET A 1 -12.25 14.83 -3.64
CA MET A 1 -12.93 15.83 -2.79
C MET A 1 -11.93 16.44 -1.77
N GLU A 2 -10.78 16.96 -2.21
CA GLU A 2 -9.70 17.38 -1.28
C GLU A 2 -9.53 18.90 -1.13
N SER A 3 -10.16 19.73 -1.98
CA SER A 3 -9.99 21.19 -1.92
C SER A 3 -10.69 21.87 -0.74
N GLY A 4 -11.61 21.18 -0.06
CA GLY A 4 -12.35 21.71 1.10
C GLY A 4 -11.60 21.64 2.43
N SER A 5 -10.75 20.62 2.65
CA SER A 5 -10.18 20.35 3.99
C SER A 5 -9.12 21.36 4.44
N GLY A 6 -8.33 21.90 3.49
CA GLY A 6 -7.23 22.81 3.79
C GLY A 6 -7.66 24.17 4.37
N ILE A 7 -8.77 24.72 3.90
CA ILE A 7 -9.30 26.01 4.36
C ILE A 7 -9.80 25.90 5.82
N PHE A 8 -10.48 24.81 6.16
CA PHE A 8 -10.94 24.55 7.53
C PHE A 8 -9.78 24.29 8.50
N PHE A 9 -8.71 23.65 8.05
CA PHE A 9 -7.49 23.46 8.85
C PHE A 9 -6.83 24.82 9.17
N LEU A 10 -6.60 25.67 8.16
CA LEU A 10 -5.98 26.99 8.35
C LEU A 10 -6.82 27.92 9.25
N LYS A 11 -8.14 27.87 9.15
CA LYS A 11 -9.05 28.66 9.99
C LYS A 11 -8.95 28.30 11.48
N ARG A 12 -8.68 27.03 11.80
CA ARG A 12 -8.43 26.55 13.18
C ARG A 12 -7.01 26.85 13.68
N LEU A 13 -6.03 26.81 12.77
CA LEU A 13 -4.62 27.00 13.09
C LEU A 13 -4.23 28.47 13.30
N SER A 14 -4.74 29.38 12.46
CA SER A 14 -4.30 30.77 12.45
C SER A 14 -4.46 31.53 13.78
N PRO A 15 -5.53 31.34 14.59
CA PRO A 15 -5.65 31.99 15.89
C PRO A 15 -4.59 31.53 16.89
N LEU A 16 -4.29 30.23 16.91
CA LEU A 16 -3.28 29.63 17.77
C LEU A 16 -1.87 30.07 17.35
N ALA A 17 -1.54 29.89 16.08
CA ALA A 17 -0.24 30.23 15.53
C ALA A 17 0.05 31.73 15.63
N GLY A 18 -0.94 32.60 15.36
CA GLY A 18 -0.81 34.04 15.46
C GLY A 18 -0.58 34.52 16.90
N ALA A 19 -1.34 34.01 17.87
CA ALA A 19 -1.17 34.35 19.28
C ALA A 19 0.22 33.93 19.79
N GLN A 20 0.69 32.73 19.41
CA GLN A 20 1.99 32.22 19.82
C GLN A 20 3.14 32.96 19.14
N PHE A 21 3.04 33.19 17.82
CA PHE A 21 4.05 33.92 17.05
C PHE A 21 4.32 35.31 17.66
N LEU A 22 3.26 36.08 17.92
CA LEU A 22 3.40 37.43 18.47
C LEU A 22 3.96 37.43 19.90
N GLY A 23 3.62 36.42 20.71
CA GLY A 23 4.20 36.26 22.05
C GLY A 23 5.69 35.98 22.02
N ILE A 24 6.10 34.97 21.25
CA ILE A 24 7.52 34.62 21.11
C ILE A 24 8.31 35.80 20.51
N PHE A 25 7.74 36.48 19.51
CA PHE A 25 8.36 37.67 18.93
C PHE A 25 8.60 38.73 20.00
N ASN A 26 7.56 39.07 20.79
CA ASN A 26 7.66 40.04 21.88
C ASN A 26 8.70 39.62 22.92
N ASP A 27 8.67 38.37 23.36
CA ASP A 27 9.59 37.82 24.37
C ASP A 27 11.05 38.02 23.95
N HIS A 28 11.36 37.68 22.70
CA HIS A 28 12.72 37.77 22.18
C HIS A 28 13.11 39.21 21.81
N ALA A 29 12.22 40.01 21.22
CA ALA A 29 12.51 41.40 20.88
C ALA A 29 12.71 42.27 22.12
N PHE A 30 11.85 42.15 23.13
CA PHE A 30 11.98 42.86 24.38
C PHE A 30 13.24 42.43 25.13
N LYS A 31 13.53 41.12 25.20
CA LYS A 31 14.78 40.62 25.81
C LYS A 31 16.02 41.22 25.14
N THR A 32 16.06 41.26 23.81
CA THR A 32 17.16 41.89 23.08
C THR A 32 17.28 43.38 23.40
N ILE A 33 16.17 44.12 23.43
CA ILE A 33 16.18 45.54 23.83
C ILE A 33 16.64 45.72 25.27
N ALA A 34 16.21 44.87 26.22
CA ALA A 34 16.63 44.94 27.62
C ALA A 34 18.13 44.67 27.79
N VAL A 35 18.69 43.72 27.02
CA VAL A 35 20.13 43.46 26.97
C VAL A 35 20.88 44.67 26.39
N LEU A 36 20.42 45.21 25.25
CA LEU A 36 21.06 46.36 24.58
C LEU A 36 20.92 47.67 25.37
N ALA A 37 19.86 47.80 26.16
CA ALA A 37 19.66 48.95 27.05
C ALA A 37 20.53 48.88 28.30
N ALA A 38 21.16 47.73 28.59
CA ALA A 38 22.01 47.55 29.75
C ALA A 38 23.51 47.58 29.41
N VAL A 39 23.88 47.01 28.26
CA VAL A 39 25.27 47.01 27.77
C VAL A 39 25.65 48.44 27.37
N GLY A 40 26.66 49.02 28.06
CA GLY A 40 27.17 50.37 27.79
C GLY A 40 26.70 51.48 28.75
N PHE A 41 25.89 51.15 29.77
CA PHE A 41 25.55 52.12 30.84
C PHE A 41 26.62 52.21 31.94
N THR A 42 27.56 51.25 32.01
CA THR A 42 28.59 51.21 33.05
C THR A 42 29.96 50.89 32.44
N GLU A 43 31.02 51.56 32.91
CA GLU A 43 32.40 51.28 32.46
C GLU A 43 32.97 49.97 33.07
N SER A 44 32.15 49.19 33.78
CA SER A 44 32.57 47.98 34.51
C SER A 44 32.03 46.71 33.85
N TYR A 45 32.93 45.94 33.25
CA TYR A 45 32.65 44.62 32.67
C TYR A 45 32.00 43.64 33.67
N ALA A 46 32.38 43.70 34.95
CA ALA A 46 31.84 42.83 36.00
C ALA A 46 30.35 43.10 36.25
N ARG A 47 29.94 44.39 36.23
CA ARG A 47 28.56 44.81 36.45
C ARG A 47 27.65 44.45 35.28
N ASP A 48 28.13 44.65 34.05
CA ASP A 48 27.40 44.26 32.84
C ASP A 48 27.21 42.73 32.77
N SER A 49 28.24 41.95 33.10
CA SER A 49 28.16 40.48 33.14
C SER A 49 27.20 39.96 34.22
N ALA A 50 27.24 40.54 35.42
CA ALA A 50 26.30 40.20 36.49
C ALA A 50 24.85 40.51 36.10
N PHE A 51 24.62 41.61 35.39
CA PHE A 51 23.29 41.97 34.90
C PHE A 51 22.75 40.99 33.85
N LEU A 52 23.57 40.58 32.88
CA LEU A 52 23.18 39.57 31.88
C LEU A 52 22.83 38.22 32.51
N ALA A 53 23.56 37.83 33.57
CA ALA A 53 23.26 36.64 34.36
C ALA A 53 21.92 36.78 35.11
N MET A 54 21.67 37.94 35.74
CA MET A 54 20.39 38.22 36.42
C MET A 54 19.20 38.23 35.45
N LEU A 55 19.34 38.82 34.26
CA LEU A 55 18.32 38.76 33.21
C LEU A 55 18.01 37.33 32.77
N SER A 56 19.06 36.52 32.58
CA SER A 56 18.92 35.12 32.17
C SER A 56 18.25 34.28 33.26
N MET A 57 18.61 34.50 34.53
CA MET A 57 17.99 33.85 35.67
C MET A 57 16.52 34.27 35.84
N ALA A 58 16.23 35.57 35.71
CA ALA A 58 14.86 36.11 35.77
C ALA A 58 13.95 35.51 34.68
N TYR A 59 14.50 35.18 33.51
CA TYR A 59 13.76 34.54 32.43
C TYR A 59 13.46 33.04 32.70
N VAL A 60 14.37 32.31 33.34
CA VAL A 60 14.21 30.86 33.58
C VAL A 60 13.38 30.56 34.83
N LEU A 61 13.58 31.33 35.90
CA LEU A 61 13.04 31.06 37.22
C LEU A 61 11.50 30.89 37.28
N PRO A 62 10.69 31.69 36.56
CA PRO A 62 9.23 31.52 36.58
C PRO A 62 8.73 30.16 36.11
N PHE A 63 9.42 29.53 35.14
CA PHE A 63 9.08 28.19 34.65
C PHE A 63 9.35 27.09 35.70
N LEU A 64 10.23 27.37 36.67
CA LEU A 64 10.51 26.47 37.79
C LEU A 64 9.53 26.69 38.97
N ILE A 65 9.20 27.95 39.26
CA ILE A 65 8.34 28.30 40.40
C ILE A 65 6.87 28.01 40.12
N PHE A 66 6.36 28.45 38.96
CA PHE A 66 4.92 28.47 38.69
C PHE A 66 4.39 27.24 37.93
N SER A 67 5.22 26.22 37.70
CA SER A 67 4.85 25.04 36.90
C SER A 67 3.58 24.35 37.41
N GLU A 68 3.48 24.02 38.71
CA GLU A 68 2.29 23.34 39.27
C GLU A 68 1.05 24.23 39.22
N ALA A 69 1.21 25.54 39.47
CA ALA A 69 0.12 26.50 39.35
C ALA A 69 -0.41 26.57 37.91
N ALA A 70 0.49 26.59 36.93
CA ALA A 70 0.14 26.57 35.52
C ALA A 70 -0.55 25.26 35.11
N GLY A 71 -0.02 24.12 35.54
CA GLY A 71 -0.60 22.80 35.29
C GLY A 71 -2.00 22.64 35.92
N TYR A 72 -2.17 23.11 37.15
CA TYR A 72 -3.46 23.13 37.84
C TYR A 72 -4.51 23.93 37.08
N LEU A 73 -4.18 25.17 36.68
CA LEU A 73 -5.12 26.03 35.94
C LEU A 73 -5.46 25.44 34.57
N ALA A 74 -4.47 24.87 33.88
CA ALA A 74 -4.63 24.28 32.55
C ALA A 74 -5.55 23.05 32.52
N ASP A 75 -5.60 22.27 33.61
CA ASP A 75 -6.50 21.12 33.72
C ASP A 75 -7.85 21.48 34.35
N ARG A 76 -7.88 22.36 35.35
CA ARG A 76 -9.11 22.74 36.06
C ARG A 76 -10.06 23.58 35.22
N PHE A 77 -9.53 24.51 34.44
CA PHE A 77 -10.32 25.43 33.63
C PHE A 77 -10.20 25.09 32.13
N PRO A 78 -11.15 25.53 31.29
CA PRO A 78 -11.01 25.41 29.84
C PRO A 78 -9.69 26.07 29.38
N LYS A 79 -8.85 25.33 28.66
CA LYS A 79 -7.50 25.78 28.27
C LYS A 79 -7.51 27.11 27.52
N ARG A 80 -8.55 27.35 26.70
CA ARG A 80 -8.78 28.66 26.04
C ARG A 80 -8.82 29.82 27.03
N ASN A 81 -9.51 29.67 28.17
CA ASN A 81 -9.65 30.76 29.13
C ASN A 81 -8.30 31.10 29.76
N VAL A 82 -7.50 30.08 30.07
CA VAL A 82 -6.13 30.28 30.58
C VAL A 82 -5.28 31.01 29.54
N LEU A 83 -5.36 30.63 28.26
CA LEU A 83 -4.64 31.32 27.17
C LEU A 83 -5.03 32.80 27.03
N VAL A 84 -6.33 33.10 27.09
CA VAL A 84 -6.85 34.48 27.00
C VAL A 84 -6.35 35.32 28.18
N ILE A 85 -6.43 34.78 29.41
CA ILE A 85 -5.96 35.47 30.62
C ILE A 85 -4.45 35.70 30.54
N SER A 86 -3.67 34.68 30.16
CA SER A 86 -2.23 34.82 29.99
C SER A 86 -1.89 35.89 28.93
N LYS A 87 -2.58 35.95 27.79
CA LYS A 87 -2.31 37.00 26.79
C LYS A 87 -2.75 38.39 27.23
N PHE A 88 -3.82 38.51 28.02
CA PHE A 88 -4.15 39.79 28.64
C PHE A 88 -3.06 40.25 29.62
N ALA A 89 -2.51 39.33 30.41
CA ALA A 89 -1.38 39.62 31.29
C ALA A 89 -0.14 40.10 30.50
N GLU A 90 0.13 39.52 29.32
CA GLU A 90 1.22 39.97 28.44
C GLU A 90 1.07 41.44 28.06
N VAL A 91 -0.13 41.89 27.69
CA VAL A 91 -0.39 43.30 27.35
C VAL A 91 -0.05 44.21 28.54
N CYS A 92 -0.46 43.81 29.75
CA CYS A 92 -0.18 44.59 30.96
C CYS A 92 1.33 44.63 31.27
N VAL A 93 2.03 43.50 31.10
CA VAL A 93 3.48 43.40 31.32
C VAL A 93 4.25 44.21 30.28
N MET A 94 3.84 44.21 29.01
CA MET A 94 4.46 45.02 27.97
C MET A 94 4.22 46.52 28.18
N ALA A 95 3.02 46.91 28.66
CA ALA A 95 2.74 48.29 29.03
C ALA A 95 3.62 48.76 30.21
N LEU A 96 3.83 47.89 31.21
CA LEU A 96 4.79 48.12 32.28
C LEU A 96 6.22 48.21 31.73
N GLY A 97 6.59 47.35 30.77
CA GLY A 97 7.85 47.42 30.03
C GLY A 97 8.07 48.77 29.35
N ALA A 98 7.05 49.30 28.67
CA ALA A 98 7.09 50.63 28.07
C ALA A 98 7.33 51.75 29.10
N LEU A 99 6.66 51.67 30.25
CA LEU A 99 6.87 52.60 31.35
C LEU A 99 8.29 52.52 31.91
N THR A 100 8.83 51.31 32.10
CA THR A 100 10.21 51.11 32.58
C THR A 100 11.24 51.63 31.60
N LEU A 101 11.05 51.42 30.29
CA LEU A 101 11.93 51.96 29.25
C LEU A 101 11.83 53.49 29.16
N PHE A 102 10.65 54.07 29.43
CA PHE A 102 10.47 55.54 29.49
C PHE A 102 11.19 56.16 30.69
N LYS A 103 11.17 55.50 31.84
CA LYS A 103 11.81 55.97 33.08
C LYS A 103 13.22 55.39 33.31
N ILE A 104 13.82 54.77 32.30
CA ILE A 104 15.09 54.05 32.45
C ILE A 104 16.23 54.92 32.99
N ASN A 105 16.28 56.19 32.57
CA ASN A 105 17.28 57.17 33.04
C ASN A 105 17.08 57.57 34.52
N SER A 106 15.88 57.41 35.08
CA SER A 106 15.56 57.79 36.46
C SER A 106 15.51 56.59 37.41
N TRP A 107 15.02 55.44 36.95
CA TRP A 107 14.85 54.24 37.77
C TRP A 107 15.98 53.22 37.62
N GLY A 108 16.89 53.46 36.68
CA GLY A 108 17.95 52.53 36.34
C GLY A 108 17.42 51.26 35.66
N ILE A 109 18.30 50.27 35.56
CA ILE A 109 18.09 49.08 34.73
C ILE A 109 17.44 47.92 35.53
N ALA A 110 17.43 48.00 36.87
CA ALA A 110 16.88 46.96 37.74
C ALA A 110 15.38 46.62 37.48
N PRO A 111 14.48 47.60 37.23
CA PRO A 111 13.08 47.30 36.91
C PRO A 111 12.90 46.44 35.64
N LEU A 112 13.85 46.47 34.70
CA LEU A 112 13.79 45.62 33.50
C LEU A 112 13.92 44.13 33.84
N VAL A 113 14.67 43.78 34.90
CA VAL A 113 14.78 42.40 35.38
C VAL A 113 13.42 41.91 35.91
N SER A 114 12.68 42.79 36.61
CA SER A 114 11.33 42.48 37.08
C SER A 114 10.34 42.30 35.93
N VAL A 115 10.41 43.15 34.90
CA VAL A 115 9.57 42.99 33.69
C VAL A 115 9.90 41.68 32.98
N MET A 116 11.18 41.31 32.88
CA MET A 116 11.60 40.03 32.30
C MET A 116 11.08 38.82 33.07
N PHE A 117 11.10 38.88 34.41
CA PHE A 117 10.51 37.84 35.25
C PHE A 117 8.99 37.73 35.03
N LEU A 118 8.27 38.85 34.99
CA LEU A 118 6.81 38.84 34.78
C LEU A 118 6.43 38.34 33.38
N MET A 119 7.22 38.68 32.36
CA MET A 119 7.04 38.21 30.99
C MET A 119 7.23 36.69 30.91
N ALA A 120 8.32 36.17 31.49
CA ALA A 120 8.55 34.73 31.56
C ALA A 120 7.49 34.01 32.43
N ALA A 121 6.99 34.64 33.50
CA ALA A 121 5.90 34.09 34.31
C ALA A 121 4.62 33.92 33.49
N GLN A 122 4.26 34.93 32.70
CA GLN A 122 3.12 34.84 31.79
C GLN A 122 3.28 33.68 30.80
N SER A 123 4.46 33.53 30.18
CA SER A 123 4.77 32.44 29.25
C SER A 123 4.73 31.06 29.94
N ALA A 124 5.09 30.98 31.23
CA ALA A 124 4.98 29.76 32.04
C ALA A 124 3.52 29.31 32.24
N PHE A 125 2.57 30.24 32.38
CA PHE A 125 1.13 29.93 32.44
C PHE A 125 0.51 29.63 31.07
N PHE A 126 1.00 30.29 30.01
CA PHE A 126 0.51 30.11 28.65
C PHE A 126 0.86 28.72 28.08
N SER A 127 2.12 28.29 28.24
CA SER A 127 2.68 27.13 27.53
C SER A 127 1.96 25.79 27.80
N PRO A 128 1.61 25.40 29.05
CA PRO A 128 0.92 24.14 29.30
C PRO A 128 -0.48 24.06 28.66
N SER A 129 -1.22 25.18 28.72
CA SER A 129 -2.54 25.29 28.09
C SER A 129 -2.45 25.25 26.57
N PHE A 130 -1.43 25.88 25.99
CA PHE A 130 -1.22 25.91 24.54
C PHE A 130 -0.89 24.53 23.98
N ASN A 131 0.01 23.81 24.64
CA ASN A 131 0.38 22.47 24.21
C ASN A 131 -0.74 21.45 24.46
N GLY A 132 -1.54 21.64 25.52
CA GLY A 132 -2.67 20.78 25.84
C GLY A 132 -3.91 20.97 24.97
N ILE A 133 -4.11 22.15 24.35
CA ILE A 133 -5.31 22.44 23.56
C ILE A 133 -5.21 21.96 22.10
N ILE A 134 -4.00 21.73 21.58
CA ILE A 134 -3.80 21.30 20.18
C ILE A 134 -4.60 20.02 19.86
N PRO A 135 -4.56 18.95 20.68
CA PRO A 135 -5.35 17.74 20.43
C PRO A 135 -6.85 17.89 20.76
N GLU A 136 -7.29 19.02 21.31
CA GLU A 136 -8.72 19.32 21.47
C GLU A 136 -9.31 19.96 20.21
N ILE A 137 -8.46 20.59 19.37
CA ILE A 137 -8.86 21.34 18.17
C ILE A 137 -8.57 20.55 16.88
N PHE A 138 -7.51 19.76 16.89
CA PHE A 138 -7.06 18.96 15.75
C PHE A 138 -7.23 17.47 16.06
N ASN A 139 -7.65 16.71 15.05
CA ASN A 139 -7.69 15.26 15.16
C ASN A 139 -6.26 14.68 15.13
N ASP A 140 -6.09 13.42 15.54
CA ASP A 140 -4.81 12.71 15.60
C ASP A 140 -4.01 12.78 14.28
N LYS A 141 -4.72 12.85 13.14
CA LYS A 141 -4.09 12.96 11.81
C LYS A 141 -3.51 14.34 11.54
N GLU A 142 -4.08 15.38 12.14
CA GLU A 142 -3.70 16.78 11.94
C GLU A 142 -2.63 17.26 12.96
N ILE A 143 -2.46 16.58 14.09
CA ILE A 143 -1.57 17.00 15.19
C ILE A 143 -0.13 17.24 14.71
N SER A 144 0.47 16.31 13.97
CA SER A 144 1.86 16.48 13.48
C SER A 144 1.99 17.65 12.51
N HIS A 145 0.99 17.86 11.64
CA HIS A 145 0.97 18.98 10.70
C HIS A 145 0.76 20.32 11.42
N ALA A 146 -0.11 20.36 12.43
CA ALA A 146 -0.32 21.54 13.27
C ALA A 146 0.96 21.93 14.02
N ASN A 147 1.62 20.97 14.69
CA ASN A 147 2.89 21.20 15.36
C ASN A 147 4.00 21.61 14.39
N GLY A 148 4.06 21.05 13.18
CA GLY A 148 5.05 21.43 12.19
C GLY A 148 4.92 22.90 11.74
N ASN A 149 3.70 23.36 11.48
CA ASN A 149 3.44 24.75 11.10
C ASN A 149 3.61 25.73 12.27
N ILE A 150 3.15 25.36 13.47
CA ILE A 150 3.37 26.17 14.69
C ILE A 150 4.86 26.25 15.00
N GLY A 151 5.59 25.13 14.94
CA GLY A 151 7.03 25.10 15.18
C GLY A 151 7.79 26.00 14.20
N MET A 152 7.43 25.93 12.91
CA MET A 152 7.97 26.85 11.90
C MET A 152 7.71 28.32 12.26
N ALA A 153 6.45 28.66 12.59
CA ALA A 153 6.09 30.01 13.01
C ALA A 153 6.87 30.47 14.26
N ASN A 154 7.02 29.60 15.26
CA ASN A 154 7.75 29.90 16.48
C ASN A 154 9.22 30.24 16.20
N PHE A 155 9.92 29.44 15.39
CA PHE A 155 11.32 29.73 15.06
C PHE A 155 11.48 30.99 14.22
N PHE A 156 10.56 31.26 13.29
CA PHE A 156 10.55 32.55 12.60
C PHE A 156 10.29 33.71 13.56
N ALA A 157 9.40 33.58 14.53
CA ALA A 157 9.16 34.60 15.55
C ALA A 157 10.42 34.90 16.38
N VAL A 158 11.17 33.87 16.79
CA VAL A 158 12.46 34.04 17.49
C VAL A 158 13.44 34.85 16.63
N ILE A 159 13.62 34.46 15.36
CA ILE A 159 14.54 35.12 14.43
C ILE A 159 14.18 36.59 14.25
N ILE A 160 12.93 36.84 13.88
CA ILE A 160 12.44 38.19 13.57
C ILE A 160 12.46 39.02 14.86
N GLY A 161 12.13 38.45 16.02
CA GLY A 161 12.18 39.12 17.31
C GLY A 161 13.60 39.56 17.69
N VAL A 162 14.58 38.65 17.61
CA VAL A 162 15.99 38.98 17.90
C VAL A 162 16.49 40.05 16.93
N GLY A 163 16.31 39.88 15.63
CA GLY A 163 16.75 40.86 14.62
C GLY A 163 16.05 42.21 14.73
N ALA A 164 14.73 42.22 14.94
CA ALA A 164 13.96 43.45 15.13
C ALA A 164 14.42 44.21 16.38
N GLY A 165 14.80 43.53 17.47
CA GLY A 165 15.35 44.19 18.66
C GLY A 165 16.59 45.04 18.35
N PHE A 166 17.54 44.51 17.57
CA PHE A 166 18.72 45.27 17.13
C PHE A 166 18.33 46.43 16.21
N MET A 167 17.51 46.19 15.18
CA MET A 167 17.11 47.23 14.23
C MET A 167 16.31 48.35 14.88
N LEU A 168 15.38 48.01 15.79
CA LEU A 168 14.58 48.99 16.53
C LEU A 168 15.45 49.86 17.44
N LYS A 169 16.47 49.29 18.10
CA LYS A 169 17.44 50.08 18.88
C LYS A 169 18.15 51.11 18.00
N THR A 170 18.57 50.73 16.80
CA THR A 170 19.22 51.64 15.85
C THR A 170 18.26 52.73 15.35
N LEU A 171 17.01 52.37 15.02
CA LEU A 171 16.02 53.31 14.49
C LEU A 171 15.52 54.33 15.53
N VAL A 172 15.42 53.91 16.79
CA VAL A 172 14.79 54.68 17.87
C VAL A 172 15.82 55.39 18.76
N ALA A 173 17.11 55.04 18.63
CA ALA A 173 18.23 55.58 19.41
C ALA A 173 17.95 55.58 20.92
N ASP A 174 17.78 56.76 21.53
CA ASP A 174 17.58 56.93 22.98
C ASP A 174 16.10 56.87 23.39
N ASN A 175 15.15 56.90 22.45
CA ASN A 175 13.71 56.90 22.73
C ASN A 175 13.12 55.49 22.96
N LEU A 176 13.81 54.64 23.73
CA LEU A 176 13.52 53.20 23.89
C LEU A 176 12.07 52.87 24.27
N TYR A 177 11.34 53.80 24.89
CA TYR A 177 9.93 53.65 25.23
C TYR A 177 9.01 53.45 24.02
N LEU A 178 9.38 53.96 22.84
CA LEU A 178 8.63 53.73 21.60
C LEU A 178 8.59 52.24 21.23
N CYS A 179 9.67 51.51 21.51
CA CYS A 179 9.69 50.04 21.37
C CYS A 179 8.71 49.37 22.33
N GLY A 180 8.61 49.86 23.58
CA GLY A 180 7.65 49.34 24.55
C GLY A 180 6.19 49.54 24.13
N PHE A 181 5.84 50.68 23.53
CA PHE A 181 4.50 50.90 22.97
C PHE A 181 4.21 49.96 21.79
N LEU A 182 5.20 49.75 20.91
CA LEU A 182 5.07 48.79 19.82
C LEU A 182 4.81 47.37 20.33
N PHE A 183 5.60 46.89 21.29
CA PHE A 183 5.42 45.55 21.88
C PHE A 183 4.07 45.41 22.60
N THR A 184 3.59 46.48 23.22
CA THR A 184 2.23 46.51 23.81
C THR A 184 1.14 46.36 22.74
N GLY A 185 1.27 47.06 21.61
CA GLY A 185 0.34 46.92 20.47
C GLY A 185 0.37 45.53 19.83
N LEU A 186 1.56 44.92 19.71
CA LEU A 186 1.71 43.54 19.25
C LEU A 186 1.10 42.54 20.25
N GLY A 187 1.27 42.78 21.56
CA GLY A 187 0.63 42.01 22.61
C GLY A 187 -0.90 42.08 22.54
N LEU A 188 -1.46 43.28 22.29
CA LEU A 188 -2.91 43.46 22.11
C LEU A 188 -3.42 42.68 20.90
N THR A 189 -2.66 42.69 19.80
CA THR A 189 -2.99 41.90 18.61
C THR A 189 -2.95 40.39 18.92
N GLY A 190 -1.94 39.93 19.66
CA GLY A 190 -1.84 38.55 20.14
C GLY A 190 -3.02 38.14 21.04
N PHE A 191 -3.46 39.03 21.92
CA PHE A 191 -4.66 38.85 22.73
C PHE A 191 -5.92 38.70 21.86
N LEU A 192 -6.12 39.56 20.87
CA LEU A 192 -7.27 39.48 19.95
C LEU A 192 -7.30 38.15 19.17
N PHE A 193 -6.14 37.57 18.83
CA PHE A 193 -6.08 36.24 18.24
C PHE A 193 -6.62 35.14 19.18
N THR A 194 -6.33 35.22 20.49
CA THR A 194 -6.84 34.20 21.43
C THR A 194 -8.36 34.17 21.58
N LEU A 195 -9.02 35.31 21.36
CA LEU A 195 -10.48 35.39 21.39
C LEU A 195 -11.13 34.54 20.27
N ARG A 196 -10.41 34.29 19.17
CA ARG A 196 -10.87 33.45 18.04
C ARG A 196 -10.54 31.96 18.19
N ILE A 197 -9.82 31.56 19.24
CA ILE A 197 -9.55 30.14 19.52
C ILE A 197 -10.87 29.45 19.91
N PRO A 198 -11.19 28.25 19.39
CA PRO A 198 -12.38 27.49 19.79
C PRO A 198 -12.40 27.16 21.29
N GLN A 199 -13.58 27.16 21.91
CA GLN A 199 -13.73 26.83 23.33
C GLN A 199 -13.79 25.30 23.53
N GLY A 200 -12.81 24.77 24.26
CA GLY A 200 -12.76 23.36 24.69
C GLY A 200 -13.41 23.11 26.06
N ARG A 201 -13.42 21.85 26.49
CA ARG A 201 -13.85 21.45 27.85
C ARG A 201 -12.66 21.50 28.81
N ALA A 202 -12.92 21.71 30.09
CA ALA A 202 -11.88 21.55 31.12
C ALA A 202 -11.48 20.07 31.22
N GLY A 203 -10.19 19.80 31.40
CA GLY A 203 -9.66 18.44 31.47
C GLY A 203 -10.12 17.72 32.74
N ASN A 204 -9.98 18.36 33.90
CA ASN A 204 -10.46 17.87 35.18
C ASN A 204 -11.03 19.03 36.02
N PRO A 205 -12.33 19.37 35.86
CA PRO A 205 -12.97 20.46 36.61
C PRO A 205 -12.91 20.31 38.13
N GLN A 206 -12.76 19.08 38.62
CA GLN A 206 -12.79 18.74 40.05
C GLN A 206 -11.40 18.72 40.71
N ARG A 207 -10.32 19.00 39.96
CA ARG A 207 -8.95 19.02 40.50
C ARG A 207 -8.84 20.04 41.63
N LYS A 208 -8.29 19.63 42.78
CA LYS A 208 -8.09 20.48 43.98
C LYS A 208 -6.68 21.09 44.02
N TRP A 209 -6.57 22.30 44.54
CA TRP A 209 -5.28 22.97 44.76
C TRP A 209 -4.54 22.35 45.96
N HIS A 210 -3.22 22.24 45.85
CA HIS A 210 -2.36 21.74 46.91
C HIS A 210 -1.27 22.77 47.23
N TRP A 211 -1.15 23.13 48.51
CA TRP A 211 -0.18 24.13 48.97
C TRP A 211 1.26 23.64 48.99
N ASN A 212 1.48 22.31 49.06
CA ASN A 212 2.82 21.73 49.03
C ASN A 212 3.24 21.38 47.59
N VAL A 213 3.68 22.42 46.90
CA VAL A 213 4.04 22.40 45.47
C VAL A 213 5.21 21.44 45.19
N ILE A 214 6.20 21.37 46.09
CA ILE A 214 7.41 20.53 45.95
C ILE A 214 7.06 19.04 45.93
N ILE A 215 6.19 18.59 46.85
CA ILE A 215 5.76 17.18 46.89
C ILE A 215 4.99 16.83 45.61
N LYS A 216 4.13 17.73 45.12
CA LYS A 216 3.35 17.50 43.90
C LYS A 216 4.23 17.45 42.64
N TYR A 217 5.30 18.21 42.59
CA TYR A 217 6.30 18.07 41.53
C TYR A 217 6.95 16.69 41.55
N TRP A 218 7.38 16.23 42.73
CA TRP A 218 7.98 14.90 42.87
C TRP A 218 7.00 13.79 42.45
N ASP A 219 5.74 13.88 42.88
CA ASP A 219 4.67 12.98 42.46
C ASP A 219 4.47 13.00 40.94
N GLY A 220 4.50 14.19 40.33
CA GLY A 220 4.37 14.39 38.89
C GLY A 220 5.50 13.70 38.11
N VAL A 221 6.75 13.95 38.50
CA VAL A 221 7.93 13.31 37.88
C VAL A 221 7.92 11.79 38.10
N MET A 222 7.57 11.33 39.30
CA MET A 222 7.45 9.89 39.60
C MET A 222 6.33 9.21 38.81
N SER A 223 5.22 9.91 38.58
CA SER A 223 4.14 9.45 37.71
C SER A 223 4.61 9.29 36.25
N LEU A 224 5.46 10.20 35.77
CA LEU A 224 6.06 10.11 34.45
C LEU A 224 7.04 8.94 34.33
N LEU A 225 7.84 8.65 35.36
CA LEU A 225 8.74 7.49 35.37
C LEU A 225 7.99 6.16 35.23
N LYS A 226 6.73 6.08 35.69
CA LYS A 226 5.85 4.92 35.46
C LYS A 226 5.37 4.79 34.01
N LYS A 227 5.53 5.84 33.20
CA LYS A 227 5.20 5.90 31.76
C LYS A 227 6.50 6.08 30.95
N PRO A 228 7.36 5.05 30.86
CA PRO A 228 8.75 5.20 30.40
C PRO A 228 8.87 5.80 28.99
N ARG A 229 7.94 5.50 28.08
CA ARG A 229 7.96 6.04 26.70
C ARG A 229 7.68 7.55 26.65
N LEU A 230 6.66 8.02 27.38
CA LEU A 230 6.34 9.44 27.47
C LEU A 230 7.47 10.21 28.18
N PHE A 231 8.05 9.62 29.22
CA PHE A 231 9.20 10.19 29.92
C PHE A 231 10.42 10.33 29.00
N LEU A 232 10.74 9.30 28.21
CA LEU A 232 11.84 9.37 27.25
C LEU A 232 11.59 10.41 26.15
N ALA A 233 10.34 10.54 25.66
CA ALA A 233 10.00 11.56 24.66
C ALA A 233 10.18 12.98 25.21
N MET A 234 9.69 13.22 26.44
CA MET A 234 9.85 14.49 27.16
C MET A 234 11.33 14.82 27.42
N LEU A 235 12.11 13.84 27.88
CA LEU A 235 13.55 14.01 28.15
C LEU A 235 14.32 14.29 26.86
N SER A 236 13.98 13.62 25.76
CA SER A 236 14.60 13.85 24.44
C SER A 236 14.35 15.27 23.96
N GLU A 237 13.11 15.74 24.08
CA GLU A 237 12.77 17.12 23.74
C GLU A 237 13.49 18.15 24.64
N SER A 238 13.55 17.89 25.94
CA SER A 238 14.26 18.75 26.90
C SER A 238 15.75 18.84 26.59
N TYR A 239 16.37 17.70 26.23
CA TYR A 239 17.74 17.64 25.76
C TYR A 239 17.94 18.48 24.49
N PHE A 240 17.02 18.40 23.53
CA PHE A 240 17.09 19.19 22.30
C PHE A 240 17.10 20.70 22.56
N PHE A 241 16.21 21.21 23.42
CA PHE A 241 16.19 22.63 23.76
C PHE A 241 17.42 23.07 24.56
N ALA A 242 17.94 22.21 25.44
CA ALA A 242 19.20 22.48 26.13
C ALA A 242 20.37 22.58 25.15
N VAL A 243 20.48 21.64 24.20
CA VAL A 243 21.44 21.70 23.10
C VAL A 243 21.26 22.97 22.27
N GLY A 244 20.03 23.34 21.92
CA GLY A 244 19.73 24.58 21.19
C GLY A 244 20.20 25.83 21.92
N ALA A 245 19.97 25.92 23.23
CA ALA A 245 20.48 27.01 24.06
C ALA A 245 22.02 27.05 24.07
N ALA A 246 22.68 25.89 24.18
CA ALA A 246 24.13 25.81 24.09
C ALA A 246 24.66 26.27 22.72
N VAL A 247 24.06 25.82 21.61
CA VAL A 247 24.47 26.24 20.25
C VAL A 247 24.34 27.75 20.09
N GLN A 248 23.27 28.37 20.59
CA GLN A 248 23.11 29.83 20.51
C GLN A 248 24.26 30.57 21.22
N THR A 249 24.69 30.08 22.39
CA THR A 249 25.84 30.65 23.11
C THR A 249 27.15 30.41 22.34
N VAL A 250 27.38 29.19 21.83
CA VAL A 250 28.60 28.83 21.08
C VAL A 250 28.72 29.65 19.80
N LEU A 251 27.64 29.85 19.04
CA LEU A 251 27.70 30.55 17.75
C LEU A 251 28.20 31.99 17.88
N ILE A 252 27.84 32.68 18.96
CA ILE A 252 28.31 34.05 19.24
C ILE A 252 29.82 34.05 19.48
N VAL A 253 30.30 33.12 20.31
CA VAL A 253 31.73 32.98 20.64
C VAL A 253 32.52 32.51 19.41
N PHE A 254 31.99 31.56 18.63
CA PHE A 254 32.59 31.03 17.41
C PHE A 254 32.76 32.13 16.34
N ALA A 255 31.73 32.97 16.15
CA ALA A 255 31.81 34.09 15.20
C ALA A 255 32.91 35.09 15.59
N LYS A 256 33.02 35.40 16.88
CA LYS A 256 33.98 36.40 17.40
C LYS A 256 35.42 35.87 17.43
N TYR A 257 35.64 34.67 17.95
CA TYR A 257 36.99 34.15 18.26
C TYR A 257 37.54 33.15 17.24
N THR A 258 36.69 32.53 16.42
CA THR A 258 37.13 31.53 15.42
C THR A 258 37.06 32.08 14.00
N LEU A 259 35.98 32.81 13.65
CA LEU A 259 35.81 33.40 12.32
C LEU A 259 36.46 34.78 12.16
N GLY A 260 36.92 35.40 13.27
CA GLY A 260 37.55 36.72 13.25
C GLY A 260 36.60 37.85 12.85
N ILE A 261 35.28 37.67 13.02
CA ILE A 261 34.28 38.70 12.70
C ILE A 261 34.31 39.74 13.83
N PRO A 262 34.70 41.00 13.56
CA PRO A 262 34.75 42.05 14.59
C PRO A 262 33.34 42.32 15.13
N GLY A 263 33.24 42.60 16.43
CA GLY A 263 31.94 42.84 17.10
C GLY A 263 31.10 43.98 16.52
N GLU A 264 31.70 44.87 15.73
CA GLU A 264 31.02 45.98 15.03
C GLU A 264 30.22 45.53 13.78
N ARG A 265 30.48 44.33 13.24
CA ARG A 265 29.68 43.72 12.15
C ARG A 265 28.57 42.82 12.68
N SER A 266 27.67 43.40 13.48
CA SER A 266 26.52 42.71 14.11
C SER A 266 25.60 41.99 13.10
N THR A 267 25.59 42.41 11.84
CA THR A 267 24.83 41.77 10.74
C THR A 267 25.31 40.36 10.41
N ASP A 268 26.62 40.09 10.49
CA ASP A 268 27.20 38.80 10.07
C ASP A 268 26.94 37.69 11.11
N ILE A 269 26.91 38.05 12.39
CA ILE A 269 26.50 37.17 13.50
C ILE A 269 25.01 36.82 13.36
N GLY A 270 24.19 37.80 12.97
CA GLY A 270 22.76 37.61 12.69
C GLY A 270 22.51 36.62 11.55
N ILE A 271 23.32 36.63 10.48
CA ILE A 271 23.20 35.69 9.35
C ILE A 271 23.49 34.24 9.79
N ILE A 272 24.48 34.03 10.66
CA ILE A 272 24.83 32.70 11.19
C ILE A 272 23.68 32.13 12.03
N GLN A 273 23.08 32.96 12.90
CA GLN A 273 21.91 32.56 13.70
C GLN A 273 20.67 32.32 12.84
N LEU A 274 20.47 33.15 11.80
CA LEU A 274 19.39 33.03 10.83
C LEU A 274 19.46 31.71 10.06
N ALA A 275 20.66 31.28 9.66
CA ALA A 275 20.83 30.01 8.95
C ALA A 275 20.36 28.81 9.78
N LEU A 276 20.80 28.72 11.04
CA LEU A 276 20.35 27.65 11.95
C LEU A 276 18.83 27.67 12.16
N ALA A 277 18.29 28.85 12.45
CA ALA A 277 16.88 28.97 12.80
C ALA A 277 15.94 28.86 11.58
N GLY A 278 16.36 29.34 10.40
CA GLY A 278 15.66 29.11 9.13
C GLY A 278 15.65 27.63 8.74
N GLY A 279 16.78 26.94 8.97
CA GLY A 279 16.86 25.49 8.84
C GLY A 279 15.88 24.77 9.77
N MET A 280 15.80 25.22 11.02
CA MET A 280 14.87 24.67 12.02
C MET A 280 13.41 24.90 11.65
N GLY A 281 13.04 26.08 11.15
CA GLY A 281 11.71 26.36 10.65
C GLY A 281 11.32 25.41 9.50
N LEU A 282 12.22 25.23 8.52
CA LEU A 282 12.00 24.27 7.43
C LEU A 282 11.94 22.83 7.94
N GLY A 283 12.78 22.45 8.89
CA GLY A 283 12.78 21.13 9.52
C GLY A 283 11.46 20.82 10.23
N CYS A 284 10.91 21.78 10.98
CA CYS A 284 9.61 21.62 11.64
C CYS A 284 8.48 21.42 10.63
N TRP A 285 8.45 22.23 9.57
CA TRP A 285 7.47 22.11 8.51
C TRP A 285 7.60 20.79 7.74
N LEU A 286 8.83 20.38 7.41
CA LEU A 286 9.13 19.10 6.79
C LEU A 286 8.68 17.95 7.67
N ALA A 287 8.96 17.98 8.97
CA ALA A 287 8.51 16.95 9.90
C ALA A 287 6.99 16.77 9.84
N GLY A 288 6.22 17.87 9.94
CA GLY A 288 4.76 17.84 9.85
C GLY A 288 4.23 17.28 8.53
N ARG A 289 4.90 17.56 7.39
CA ARG A 289 4.58 17.01 6.06
C ARG A 289 4.95 15.53 5.94
N LEU A 290 6.16 15.17 6.37
CA LEU A 290 6.72 13.83 6.23
C LEU A 290 6.02 12.82 7.16
N SER A 291 5.37 13.27 8.24
CA SER A 291 4.55 12.42 9.10
C SER A 291 3.23 11.94 8.47
N ALA A 292 2.87 12.40 7.26
CA ALA A 292 1.79 11.87 6.43
C ALA A 292 0.44 11.65 7.16
N GLY A 293 0.07 12.59 8.02
CA GLY A 293 -1.19 12.55 8.75
C GLY A 293 -1.21 11.58 9.93
N ARG A 294 -0.06 11.33 10.57
CA ARG A 294 0.09 10.45 11.75
C ARG A 294 1.13 11.00 12.71
N VAL A 295 1.20 10.47 13.92
CA VAL A 295 2.35 10.68 14.83
C VAL A 295 3.47 9.73 14.42
N GLU A 296 4.51 10.26 13.78
CA GLU A 296 5.55 9.45 13.13
C GLU A 296 6.92 9.62 13.79
N LEU A 297 7.18 8.78 14.80
CA LEU A 297 8.44 8.77 15.56
C LEU A 297 9.65 8.33 14.73
N GLY A 298 9.46 7.71 13.56
CA GLY A 298 10.56 7.29 12.69
C GLY A 298 11.41 8.44 12.14
N LEU A 299 10.97 9.68 12.27
CA LEU A 299 11.76 10.87 11.92
C LEU A 299 12.82 11.23 12.97
N VAL A 300 12.63 10.80 14.23
CA VAL A 300 13.54 11.14 15.35
C VAL A 300 14.96 10.62 15.09
N PRO A 301 15.20 9.38 14.63
CA PRO A 301 16.55 8.92 14.30
C PRO A 301 17.22 9.68 13.16
N PHE A 302 16.45 10.16 12.16
CA PHE A 302 17.00 11.01 11.11
C PHE A 302 17.45 12.36 11.64
N GLY A 303 16.62 12.98 12.48
CA GLY A 303 16.97 14.24 13.14
C GLY A 303 18.21 14.09 14.02
N ALA A 304 18.28 13.03 14.83
CA ALA A 304 19.44 12.75 15.69
C ALA A 304 20.73 12.50 14.90
N ALA A 305 20.68 11.64 13.88
CA ALA A 305 21.84 11.33 13.04
C ALA A 305 22.32 12.57 12.26
N GLY A 306 21.39 13.38 11.76
CA GLY A 306 21.67 14.66 11.14
C GLY A 306 22.33 15.63 12.11
N MET A 307 21.81 15.77 13.34
CA MET A 307 22.43 16.63 14.36
C MET A 307 23.87 16.21 14.68
N VAL A 308 24.12 14.92 14.89
CA VAL A 308 25.48 14.39 15.13
C VAL A 308 26.41 14.74 13.97
N MET A 309 25.99 14.42 12.74
CA MET A 309 26.77 14.69 11.54
C MET A 309 27.09 16.19 11.41
N PHE A 310 26.09 17.05 11.55
CA PHE A 310 26.25 18.47 11.31
C PHE A 310 26.94 19.23 12.47
N PHE A 311 26.95 18.67 13.68
CA PHE A 311 27.84 19.13 14.74
C PHE A 311 29.32 18.86 14.40
N PHE A 312 29.64 17.65 13.92
CA PHE A 312 31.01 17.35 13.50
C PHE A 312 31.44 18.18 12.29
N THR A 313 30.58 18.35 11.28
CA THR A 313 30.94 19.18 10.12
C THR A 313 31.09 20.65 10.50
N ALA A 314 30.24 21.20 11.38
CA ALA A 314 30.39 22.58 11.88
C ALA A 314 31.72 22.80 12.61
N ALA A 315 32.27 21.77 13.27
CA ALA A 315 33.57 21.86 13.94
C ALA A 315 34.79 21.83 12.98
N LEU A 316 34.62 21.36 11.74
CA LEU A 316 35.72 21.16 10.77
C LEU A 316 36.10 22.43 9.99
N PHE A 317 35.36 23.54 10.15
CA PHE A 317 35.63 24.77 9.39
C PHE A 317 36.86 25.53 9.96
N PRO A 318 37.89 25.84 9.13
CA PRO A 318 39.11 26.52 9.58
C PRO A 318 38.88 28.01 9.88
N GLY A 319 39.70 28.58 10.77
CA GLY A 319 39.62 29.97 11.26
C GLY A 319 40.16 31.05 10.31
N GLU A 320 40.17 32.30 10.82
CA GLU A 320 40.46 33.62 10.19
C GLU A 320 40.46 33.70 8.64
N ALA A 321 39.44 34.37 8.11
CA ALA A 321 39.13 34.53 6.69
C ALA A 321 40.09 35.46 5.89
N ILE A 322 41.42 35.39 6.09
CA ILE A 322 42.36 36.32 5.43
C ILE A 322 43.18 35.70 4.28
N SER A 323 43.25 34.36 4.11
CA SER A 323 43.97 33.78 2.96
C SER A 323 43.06 32.98 2.01
N ALA A 324 42.77 33.60 0.86
CA ALA A 324 42.31 33.01 -0.41
C ALA A 324 41.04 32.12 -0.47
N GLY A 325 40.31 31.87 0.64
CA GLY A 325 39.15 30.94 0.67
C GLY A 325 37.81 31.47 1.19
N GLY A 326 37.73 32.75 1.58
CA GLY A 326 36.62 33.31 2.39
C GLY A 326 35.20 33.20 1.80
N ILE A 327 35.05 33.12 0.47
CA ILE A 327 33.73 33.04 -0.19
C ILE A 327 33.20 31.60 -0.28
N MET A 328 34.07 30.57 -0.24
CA MET A 328 33.65 29.17 -0.43
C MET A 328 33.34 28.46 0.89
N PHE A 329 34.03 28.82 1.98
CA PHE A 329 33.83 28.18 3.30
C PHE A 329 32.65 28.74 4.09
N TYR A 330 32.32 30.03 3.92
CA TYR A 330 31.19 30.65 4.63
C TYR A 330 29.82 30.05 4.20
N PRO A 331 29.53 29.83 2.91
CA PRO A 331 28.29 29.14 2.49
C PRO A 331 28.20 27.68 2.93
N LEU A 332 29.32 26.96 3.00
CA LEU A 332 29.35 25.57 3.48
C LEU A 332 29.10 25.49 4.99
N PHE A 333 29.67 26.41 5.78
CA PHE A 333 29.39 26.51 7.22
C PHE A 333 27.93 26.88 7.48
N LEU A 334 27.41 27.91 6.79
CA LEU A 334 26.00 28.27 6.84
C LEU A 334 25.09 27.12 6.40
N GLY A 335 25.49 26.37 5.37
CA GLY A 335 24.80 25.16 4.92
C GLY A 335 24.79 24.07 5.99
N SER A 336 25.91 23.85 6.69
CA SER A 336 26.01 22.92 7.82
C SER A 336 25.09 23.32 8.96
N LEU A 337 25.04 24.61 9.33
CA LEU A 337 24.15 25.11 10.38
C LEU A 337 22.67 25.03 9.96
N PHE A 338 22.36 25.33 8.70
CA PHE A 338 21.02 25.19 8.15
C PHE A 338 20.55 23.73 8.20
N LEU A 339 21.41 22.78 7.81
CA LEU A 339 21.12 21.35 7.87
C LEU A 339 21.05 20.81 9.32
N LEU A 340 21.87 21.35 10.23
CA LEU A 340 21.75 21.11 11.67
C LEU A 340 20.38 21.55 12.19
N GLY A 341 19.91 22.73 11.76
CA GLY A 341 18.58 23.25 12.04
C GLY A 341 17.48 22.33 11.54
N ILE A 342 17.53 21.92 10.26
CA ILE A 342 16.56 20.99 9.67
C ILE A 342 16.48 19.70 10.51
N SER A 343 17.65 19.16 10.88
CA SER A 343 17.77 17.94 11.67
C SER A 343 17.11 18.10 13.04
N GLY A 344 17.26 19.27 13.68
CA GLY A 344 16.58 19.60 14.92
C GLY A 344 15.06 19.64 14.80
N GLY A 345 14.54 20.22 13.71
CA GLY A 345 13.10 20.24 13.44
C GLY A 345 12.50 18.85 13.22
N LEU A 346 13.23 17.97 12.52
CA LEU A 346 12.87 16.55 12.33
C LEU A 346 12.91 15.74 13.64
N PHE A 347 13.73 16.17 14.60
CA PHE A 347 13.85 15.53 15.91
C PHE A 347 12.70 15.93 16.85
N VAL A 348 12.40 17.22 16.97
CA VAL A 348 11.50 17.74 18.03
C VAL A 348 10.00 17.56 17.73
N ILE A 349 9.58 17.76 16.47
CA ILE A 349 8.14 17.74 16.12
C ILE A 349 7.48 16.38 16.36
N PRO A 350 8.08 15.24 15.96
CA PRO A 350 7.51 13.93 16.26
C PRO A 350 7.36 13.66 17.76
N LEU A 351 8.34 14.09 18.55
CA LEU A 351 8.33 13.91 20.01
C LEU A 351 7.20 14.72 20.64
N ARG A 352 7.02 15.98 20.22
CA ARG A 352 5.93 16.85 20.70
C ARG A 352 4.56 16.27 20.32
N ALA A 353 4.39 15.85 19.06
CA ALA A 353 3.15 15.24 18.59
C ALA A 353 2.84 13.95 19.36
N TYR A 354 3.85 13.14 19.67
CA TYR A 354 3.70 11.93 20.47
C TYR A 354 3.24 12.21 21.89
N GLN A 355 3.89 13.17 22.57
CA GLN A 355 3.49 13.59 23.92
C GLN A 355 2.04 14.09 23.96
N GLN A 356 1.64 14.89 22.96
CA GLN A 356 0.28 15.41 22.86
C GLN A 356 -0.78 14.32 22.63
N ASN A 357 -0.48 13.34 21.77
CA ASN A 357 -1.43 12.29 21.41
C ASN A 357 -1.63 11.26 22.54
N PHE A 358 -0.53 10.84 23.16
CA PHE A 358 -0.54 9.71 24.11
C PHE A 358 -0.68 10.12 25.58
N THR A 359 -0.88 11.41 25.87
CA THR A 359 -1.20 11.91 27.22
C THR A 359 -2.70 11.99 27.44
N ASN A 360 -3.17 11.45 28.56
CA ASN A 360 -4.57 11.46 28.97
C ASN A 360 -5.16 12.89 28.97
N PRO A 361 -6.33 13.13 28.33
CA PRO A 361 -6.92 14.46 28.22
C PRO A 361 -7.08 15.22 29.55
N GLU A 362 -7.34 14.50 30.64
CA GLU A 362 -7.59 15.06 31.98
C GLU A 362 -6.34 15.61 32.67
N GLU A 363 -5.15 15.19 32.24
CA GLU A 363 -3.86 15.51 32.89
C GLU A 363 -2.87 16.22 31.94
N ARG A 364 -3.31 16.58 30.73
CA ARG A 364 -2.43 17.16 29.69
C ARG A 364 -1.75 18.46 30.14
N GLY A 365 -2.49 19.33 30.84
CA GLY A 365 -1.95 20.57 31.38
C GLY A 365 -0.84 20.30 32.39
N ASN A 366 -1.09 19.39 33.34
CA ASN A 366 -0.07 18.97 34.31
C ASN A 366 1.17 18.37 33.66
N PHE A 367 0.97 17.52 32.63
CA PHE A 367 2.06 16.90 31.90
C PHE A 367 2.99 17.95 31.28
N PHE A 368 2.43 18.91 30.52
CA PHE A 368 3.24 19.93 29.85
C PHE A 368 3.85 20.93 30.80
N ALA A 369 3.24 21.19 31.96
CA ALA A 369 3.86 21.98 33.01
C ALA A 369 5.14 21.30 33.55
N ASN A 370 5.04 20.03 33.94
CA ASN A 370 6.19 19.25 34.40
C ASN A 370 7.27 19.11 33.31
N ALA A 371 6.86 18.90 32.06
CA ALA A 371 7.77 18.86 30.91
C ALA A 371 8.53 20.19 30.72
N ASN A 372 7.84 21.33 30.81
CA ASN A 372 8.47 22.64 30.75
C ASN A 372 9.48 22.83 31.88
N MET A 373 9.12 22.47 33.11
CA MET A 373 10.04 22.58 34.26
C MET A 373 11.34 21.79 34.02
N VAL A 374 11.24 20.53 33.58
CA VAL A 374 12.41 19.70 33.26
C VAL A 374 13.23 20.33 32.13
N CYS A 375 12.56 20.81 31.08
CA CYS A 375 13.21 21.47 29.95
C CYS A 375 14.00 22.72 30.39
N PHE A 376 13.36 23.64 31.13
CA PHE A 376 14.01 24.87 31.59
C PHE A 376 15.10 24.62 32.63
N PHE A 377 14.97 23.57 33.45
CA PHE A 377 16.05 23.11 34.34
C PHE A 377 17.25 22.61 33.54
N MET A 378 17.05 21.83 32.46
CA MET A 378 18.13 21.39 31.58
C MET A 378 18.76 22.55 30.80
N ILE A 379 17.97 23.53 30.34
CA ILE A 379 18.48 24.75 29.72
C ILE A 379 19.37 25.51 30.70
N MET A 380 18.94 25.67 31.96
CA MET A 380 19.74 26.33 33.00
C MET A 380 21.08 25.64 33.23
N ILE A 381 21.09 24.31 33.38
CA ILE A 381 22.32 23.52 33.53
C ILE A 381 23.20 23.68 32.29
N SER A 382 22.62 23.60 31.09
CA SER A 382 23.35 23.74 29.84
C SER A 382 23.98 25.13 29.70
N SER A 383 23.25 26.19 30.00
CA SER A 383 23.78 27.55 30.01
C SER A 383 24.90 27.74 31.04
N ALA A 384 24.77 27.15 32.24
CA ALA A 384 25.82 27.18 33.26
C ALA A 384 27.09 26.43 32.83
N VAL A 385 26.95 25.24 32.25
CA VAL A 385 28.06 24.47 31.67
C VAL A 385 28.71 25.27 30.55
N MET A 386 27.92 25.84 29.65
CA MET A 386 28.44 26.65 28.55
C MET A 386 29.19 27.89 29.03
N PHE A 387 28.69 28.56 30.06
CA PHE A 387 29.40 29.66 30.71
C PHE A 387 30.76 29.22 31.25
N MET A 388 30.82 28.08 31.95
CA MET A 388 32.07 27.52 32.48
C MET A 388 33.08 27.14 31.38
N LEU A 389 32.62 26.69 30.21
CA LEU A 389 33.48 26.27 29.10
C LEU A 389 33.95 27.40 28.19
N THR A 390 33.33 28.58 28.26
CA THR A 390 33.58 29.71 27.33
C THR A 390 34.16 30.95 28.00
N SER A 391 34.08 31.08 29.33
CA SER A 391 34.45 32.32 30.05
C SER A 391 35.89 32.37 30.57
N GLY A 392 36.76 31.46 30.15
CA GLY A 392 38.18 31.48 30.52
C GLY A 392 39.01 32.47 29.67
N SER A 393 39.95 33.15 30.34
CA SER A 393 40.99 34.09 29.85
C SER A 393 40.61 35.59 29.82
N GLY A 394 41.38 36.39 30.59
CA GLY A 394 41.45 37.86 30.58
C GLY A 394 41.84 38.46 31.94
N GLU A 395 43.08 38.96 32.07
CA GLU A 395 43.60 39.69 33.25
C GLU A 395 42.79 40.96 33.56
N ALA A 396 42.39 41.14 34.84
CA ALA A 396 42.51 42.38 35.60
C ALA A 396 41.87 42.21 36.98
N ALA A 397 42.70 41.90 37.97
CA ALA A 397 42.38 42.19 39.36
C ALA A 397 42.45 43.71 39.56
N GLN A 398 41.33 44.33 39.95
CA GLN A 398 41.34 45.63 40.63
C GLN A 398 40.91 45.45 42.09
N ARG A 399 41.59 46.17 42.98
CA ARG A 399 41.72 45.91 44.42
C ARG A 399 40.55 46.34 45.31
N ASP A 400 39.42 46.77 44.75
CA ASP A 400 38.24 47.20 45.52
C ASP A 400 36.95 46.51 45.03
N ALA A 401 36.93 45.18 45.14
CA ALA A 401 35.80 44.36 44.71
C ALA A 401 34.89 43.93 45.89
N SER A 402 33.59 44.14 45.74
CA SER A 402 32.53 43.70 46.67
C SER A 402 32.46 42.16 46.79
N ILE A 403 31.78 41.64 47.82
CA ILE A 403 31.62 40.18 48.05
C ILE A 403 31.05 39.45 46.82
N PHE A 404 30.18 40.11 46.04
CA PHE A 404 29.61 39.55 44.81
C PHE A 404 30.61 39.48 43.65
N GLU A 405 31.50 40.47 43.53
CA GLU A 405 32.56 40.48 42.51
C GLU A 405 33.63 39.42 42.79
N ASN A 406 33.94 39.16 44.08
CA ASN A 406 34.83 38.07 44.46
C ASN A 406 34.24 36.67 44.16
N ALA A 407 32.92 36.49 44.31
CA ALA A 407 32.25 35.25 43.92
C ALA A 407 32.26 35.03 42.40
N ALA A 408 32.08 36.10 41.61
CA ALA A 408 32.16 36.06 40.15
C ALA A 408 33.59 35.74 39.67
N LEU A 409 34.61 36.35 40.28
CA LEU A 409 36.02 36.06 40.00
C LEU A 409 36.41 34.62 40.38
N LEU A 410 35.91 34.10 41.50
CA LEU A 410 36.13 32.71 41.90
C LEU A 410 35.51 31.73 40.89
N LEU A 411 34.27 31.98 40.44
CA LEU A 411 33.62 31.20 39.39
C LEU A 411 34.38 31.26 38.06
N GLN A 412 34.92 32.43 37.72
CA GLN A 412 35.72 32.64 36.51
C GLN A 412 37.08 31.92 36.58
N SER A 413 37.67 31.79 37.77
CA SER A 413 38.91 31.00 37.99
C SER A 413 38.72 29.49 37.82
N CYS A 414 37.47 28.99 37.88
CA CYS A 414 37.12 27.60 37.59
C CYS A 414 36.74 27.35 36.12
N CYS A 415 36.76 28.37 35.27
CA CYS A 415 36.35 28.28 33.86
C CYS A 415 37.50 27.78 32.96
N LEU A 416 37.17 26.99 31.95
CA LEU A 416 38.10 26.51 30.92
C LEU A 416 37.98 27.40 29.67
N SER A 417 39.08 27.74 29.02
CA SER A 417 39.11 28.44 27.71
C SER A 417 39.10 27.43 26.57
N ILE A 418 38.00 26.69 26.40
CA ILE A 418 37.94 25.67 25.34
C ILE A 418 37.63 26.34 23.99
N ASP A 419 38.42 26.00 22.96
CA ASP A 419 38.15 26.40 21.58
C ASP A 419 36.70 26.07 21.17
N PRO A 420 35.92 27.02 20.62
CA PRO A 420 34.54 26.80 20.18
C PRO A 420 34.35 25.59 19.25
N ARG A 421 35.36 25.21 18.46
CA ARG A 421 35.34 24.00 17.62
C ARG A 421 35.29 22.72 18.46
N ASN A 422 36.07 22.66 19.54
CA ASN A 422 36.08 21.53 20.46
C ASN A 422 34.75 21.40 21.21
N ILE A 423 34.07 22.54 21.46
CA ILE A 423 32.72 22.51 22.03
C ILE A 423 31.73 21.90 21.03
N PHE A 424 31.76 22.28 19.75
CA PHE A 424 30.94 21.64 18.71
C PHE A 424 31.22 20.13 18.58
N MET A 425 32.50 19.72 18.64
CA MET A 425 32.86 18.29 18.68
C MET A 425 32.29 17.58 19.90
N GLY A 426 32.44 18.17 21.09
CA GLY A 426 31.89 17.62 22.34
C GLY A 426 30.37 17.48 22.30
N MET A 427 29.67 18.46 21.73
CA MET A 427 28.22 18.40 21.51
C MET A 427 27.84 17.29 20.52
N GLY A 428 28.62 17.09 19.45
CA GLY A 428 28.44 15.96 18.52
C GLY A 428 28.58 14.59 19.20
N VAL A 429 29.63 14.42 20.00
CA VAL A 429 29.88 13.18 20.78
C VAL A 429 28.77 12.95 21.81
N LEU A 430 28.39 13.97 22.57
CA LEU A 430 27.30 13.87 23.55
C LEU A 430 25.98 13.51 22.88
N THR A 431 25.65 14.16 21.75
CA THR A 431 24.45 13.88 20.97
C THR A 431 24.45 12.43 20.46
N PHE A 432 25.61 11.92 20.02
CA PHE A 432 25.76 10.52 19.61
C PHE A 432 25.49 9.55 20.75
N ILE A 433 26.12 9.75 21.92
CA ILE A 433 25.94 8.88 23.10
C ILE A 433 24.47 8.89 23.55
N VAL A 434 23.87 10.07 23.69
CA VAL A 434 22.47 10.22 24.09
C VAL A 434 21.54 9.54 23.08
N SER A 435 21.79 9.70 21.78
CA SER A 435 20.99 9.07 20.72
C SER A 435 21.09 7.53 20.76
N VAL A 436 22.30 6.98 20.96
CA VAL A 436 22.49 5.53 21.09
C VAL A 436 21.74 4.99 22.31
N LEU A 437 21.88 5.64 23.48
CA LEU A 437 21.15 5.25 24.69
C LEU A 437 19.63 5.36 24.52
N LEU A 438 19.16 6.39 23.82
CA LEU A 438 17.76 6.59 23.51
C LEU A 438 17.23 5.47 22.63
N PHE A 439 17.94 5.09 21.57
CA PHE A 439 17.51 4.03 20.65
C PHE A 439 17.57 2.64 21.26
N ILE A 440 18.45 2.41 22.24
CA ILE A 440 18.46 1.19 23.04
C ILE A 440 17.21 1.12 23.94
N LYS A 441 16.81 2.24 24.56
CA LYS A 441 15.67 2.30 25.50
C LYS A 441 14.30 2.47 24.83
N ALA A 442 14.23 3.05 23.64
CA ALA A 442 13.01 3.30 22.87
C ALA A 442 13.09 2.68 21.46
N PRO A 443 12.93 1.35 21.36
CA PRO A 443 13.02 0.59 20.11
C PRO A 443 12.20 1.11 18.94
N GLU A 444 11.01 1.60 19.27
CA GLU A 444 9.99 2.04 18.35
C GLU A 444 10.49 3.13 17.41
N TYR A 445 11.43 3.98 17.83
CA TYR A 445 11.98 5.05 17.00
C TYR A 445 12.73 4.47 15.81
N VAL A 446 13.58 3.47 16.04
CA VAL A 446 14.37 2.80 15.00
C VAL A 446 13.47 1.91 14.13
N GLY A 447 12.55 1.15 14.74
CA GLY A 447 11.60 0.33 14.01
C GLY A 447 10.74 1.14 13.03
N ARG A 448 10.20 2.29 13.49
CA ARG A 448 9.45 3.24 12.66
C ARG A 448 10.31 3.85 11.56
N CYS A 449 11.56 4.21 11.87
CA CYS A 449 12.51 4.72 10.88
C CYS A 449 12.74 3.70 9.74
N ILE A 450 12.95 2.42 10.08
CA ILE A 450 13.08 1.34 9.09
C ILE A 450 11.81 1.21 8.24
N ILE A 451 10.62 1.25 8.86
CA ILE A 451 9.34 1.21 8.14
C ILE A 451 9.23 2.39 7.15
N LEU A 452 9.57 3.61 7.58
CA LEU A 452 9.58 4.78 6.71
C LEU A 452 10.54 4.63 5.52
N LEU A 453 11.75 4.10 5.76
CA LEU A 453 12.71 3.85 4.69
C LEU A 453 12.16 2.83 3.69
N ILE A 454 11.69 1.68 4.18
CA ILE A 454 11.17 0.58 3.35
C ILE A 454 9.96 1.05 2.55
N SER A 455 9.03 1.78 3.17
CA SER A 455 7.80 2.29 2.55
C SER A 455 7.99 3.42 1.54
N ARG A 456 9.17 4.05 1.51
CA ARG A 456 9.48 5.14 0.57
C ARG A 456 10.50 4.77 -0.50
N THR A 457 11.27 3.71 -0.28
CA THR A 457 12.35 3.30 -1.19
C THR A 457 12.08 1.96 -1.86
N ILE A 458 11.72 0.93 -1.09
CA ILE A 458 11.59 -0.44 -1.60
C ILE A 458 10.16 -0.73 -2.05
N TYR A 459 9.16 -0.24 -1.30
CA TYR A 459 7.75 -0.51 -1.57
C TYR A 459 6.96 0.77 -1.80
N LYS A 460 5.97 0.72 -2.70
CA LYS A 460 4.93 1.73 -2.84
C LYS A 460 3.68 1.21 -2.13
N ILE A 461 3.50 1.59 -0.86
CA ILE A 461 2.42 1.07 0.00
C ILE A 461 1.12 1.85 -0.26
N LYS A 462 0.04 1.14 -0.64
CA LYS A 462 -1.34 1.65 -0.63
C LYS A 462 -2.08 1.07 0.58
N MET A 463 -2.64 1.93 1.43
CA MET A 463 -3.45 1.52 2.58
C MET A 463 -4.91 1.81 2.30
N LYS A 464 -5.80 0.87 2.62
CA LYS A 464 -7.25 1.03 2.51
C LYS A 464 -7.90 0.76 3.87
N ASP A 465 -8.73 1.70 4.28
CA ASP A 465 -9.53 1.73 5.52
C ASP A 465 -8.75 1.47 6.83
N PRO A 466 -7.54 2.07 7.05
CA PRO A 466 -6.75 1.83 8.26
C PRO A 466 -7.46 2.24 9.57
N GLU A 467 -8.48 3.09 9.50
CA GLU A 467 -9.34 3.50 10.62
C GLU A 467 -10.13 2.37 11.28
N HIS A 468 -10.26 1.21 10.64
CA HIS A 468 -10.87 0.04 11.28
C HIS A 468 -9.98 -0.57 12.37
N ILE A 469 -8.69 -0.22 12.44
CA ILE A 469 -7.84 -0.56 13.59
C ILE A 469 -8.16 0.43 14.73
N PRO A 470 -8.64 -0.05 15.89
CA PRO A 470 -9.05 0.86 16.96
C PRO A 470 -7.86 1.62 17.56
N GLU A 471 -8.03 2.93 17.75
CA GLU A 471 -7.04 3.83 18.36
C GLU A 471 -6.87 3.56 19.87
N HIS A 472 -7.89 3.00 20.52
CA HIS A 472 -7.91 2.66 21.94
C HIS A 472 -8.54 1.28 22.18
N GLY A 473 -8.18 0.63 23.28
CA GLY A 473 -8.71 -0.69 23.65
C GLY A 473 -8.06 -1.85 22.89
N PRO A 474 -8.36 -3.10 23.28
CA PRO A 474 -7.76 -4.30 22.69
C PRO A 474 -8.31 -4.60 21.30
N ALA A 475 -7.50 -5.20 20.45
CA ALA A 475 -7.98 -5.83 19.22
C ALA A 475 -7.06 -6.97 18.78
N LEU A 476 -7.66 -7.97 18.13
CA LEU A 476 -6.93 -9.07 17.51
C LEU A 476 -6.92 -8.88 16.00
N LEU A 477 -5.76 -8.50 15.46
CA LEU A 477 -5.53 -8.36 14.03
C LEU A 477 -5.23 -9.74 13.44
N VAL A 478 -5.94 -10.13 12.39
CA VAL A 478 -5.76 -11.42 11.71
C VAL A 478 -5.45 -11.18 10.24
N ALA A 479 -4.27 -11.58 9.80
CA ALA A 479 -3.79 -11.28 8.45
C ALA A 479 -3.25 -12.52 7.71
N ASN A 480 -3.38 -12.53 6.38
CA ASN A 480 -2.61 -13.47 5.55
C ASN A 480 -1.11 -13.16 5.59
N HIS A 481 -0.25 -14.15 5.31
CA HIS A 481 1.19 -14.06 5.54
C HIS A 481 2.01 -14.30 4.26
N VAL A 482 2.21 -13.27 3.45
CA VAL A 482 2.84 -13.35 2.12
C VAL A 482 4.36 -13.18 2.14
N SER A 483 4.91 -12.39 3.07
CA SER A 483 6.32 -11.98 3.07
C SER A 483 6.92 -11.77 4.47
N PHE A 484 8.24 -11.63 4.55
CA PHE A 484 8.93 -11.33 5.81
C PHE A 484 8.73 -9.89 6.30
N VAL A 485 8.22 -8.98 5.46
CA VAL A 485 7.97 -7.58 5.83
C VAL A 485 6.52 -7.31 6.24
N ASP A 486 5.68 -8.35 6.28
CA ASP A 486 4.25 -8.24 6.55
C ASP A 486 3.94 -7.48 7.84
N GLY A 487 4.63 -7.83 8.94
CA GLY A 487 4.46 -7.13 10.22
C GLY A 487 4.85 -5.65 10.16
N LEU A 488 5.85 -5.29 9.37
CA LEU A 488 6.26 -3.90 9.17
C LEU A 488 5.18 -3.11 8.41
N LEU A 489 4.53 -3.73 7.43
CA LEU A 489 3.45 -3.11 6.65
C LEU A 489 2.17 -2.92 7.47
N ILE A 490 1.83 -3.89 8.33
CA ILE A 490 0.72 -3.75 9.29
C ILE A 490 1.05 -2.66 10.32
N THR A 491 2.28 -2.61 10.83
CA THR A 491 2.72 -1.57 11.78
C THR A 491 2.65 -0.18 11.14
N ALA A 492 2.92 -0.07 9.83
CA ALA A 492 2.77 1.18 9.11
C ALA A 492 1.31 1.70 9.11
N CYS A 493 0.31 0.83 9.31
CA CYS A 493 -1.11 1.17 9.29
C CYS A 493 -1.64 1.77 10.59
N THR A 494 -0.93 1.66 11.71
CA THR A 494 -1.35 2.20 13.01
C THR A 494 -0.21 2.96 13.70
N SER A 495 -0.50 3.91 14.59
CA SER A 495 0.51 4.56 15.46
C SER A 495 0.80 3.75 16.73
N ARG A 496 -0.04 2.75 17.03
CA ARG A 496 0.08 1.88 18.21
C ARG A 496 1.15 0.80 18.02
N LEU A 497 1.66 0.28 19.12
CA LEU A 497 2.51 -0.92 19.09
C LEU A 497 1.64 -2.14 18.76
N VAL A 498 2.11 -2.97 17.84
CA VAL A 498 1.46 -4.23 17.48
C VAL A 498 2.33 -5.38 17.94
N HIS A 499 1.78 -6.24 18.80
CA HIS A 499 2.45 -7.45 19.28
C HIS A 499 2.21 -8.59 18.28
N PHE A 500 3.21 -8.89 17.46
CA PHE A 500 3.12 -9.99 16.49
C PHE A 500 3.42 -11.33 17.15
N LEU A 501 2.68 -12.36 16.75
CA LEU A 501 3.01 -13.74 17.09
C LEU A 501 3.97 -14.32 16.03
N MET A 502 5.16 -14.73 16.46
CA MET A 502 6.22 -15.22 15.55
C MET A 502 6.67 -16.64 15.94
N HIS A 503 6.74 -17.54 14.96
CA HIS A 503 7.15 -18.93 15.19
C HIS A 503 8.66 -19.07 15.45
N GLU A 504 9.02 -19.99 16.37
CA GLU A 504 10.38 -20.26 16.88
C GLU A 504 11.46 -20.39 15.80
N ASP A 505 11.10 -20.99 14.65
CA ASP A 505 12.01 -21.21 13.52
C ASP A 505 12.47 -19.92 12.83
N TYR A 506 11.71 -18.82 12.96
CA TYR A 506 12.02 -17.57 12.26
C TYR A 506 12.93 -16.63 13.04
N TYR A 507 12.96 -16.72 14.39
CA TYR A 507 13.67 -15.76 15.22
C TYR A 507 14.87 -16.31 15.99
N ARG A 508 15.07 -17.64 16.05
CA ARG A 508 16.23 -18.26 16.73
C ARG A 508 17.59 -18.05 16.03
N GLN A 509 17.68 -17.16 15.04
CA GLN A 509 18.96 -16.76 14.46
C GLN A 509 19.71 -15.79 15.40
N PRO A 510 21.03 -15.93 15.60
CA PRO A 510 21.79 -15.13 16.56
C PRO A 510 21.68 -13.61 16.37
N LEU A 511 21.53 -13.16 15.12
CA LEU A 511 21.39 -11.76 14.74
C LEU A 511 19.96 -11.21 14.93
N ILE A 512 18.95 -12.08 14.89
CA ILE A 512 17.52 -11.69 14.87
C ILE A 512 16.90 -11.82 16.26
N TYR A 513 17.37 -12.80 17.05
CA TYR A 513 16.85 -13.09 18.39
C TYR A 513 16.87 -11.87 19.34
N PRO A 514 17.96 -11.08 19.43
CA PRO A 514 17.98 -9.88 20.27
C PRO A 514 16.92 -8.86 19.84
N PHE A 515 16.75 -8.67 18.53
CA PHE A 515 15.75 -7.76 17.96
C PHE A 515 14.32 -8.21 18.23
N VAL A 516 14.03 -9.52 18.22
CA VAL A 516 12.69 -10.07 18.46
C VAL A 516 12.25 -9.88 19.91
N LYS A 517 13.15 -10.14 20.87
CA LYS A 517 12.90 -9.81 22.28
C LYS A 517 12.73 -8.31 22.49
N TRP A 518 13.56 -7.52 21.81
CA TRP A 518 13.56 -6.07 21.88
C TRP A 518 12.29 -5.44 21.27
N ALA A 519 11.70 -6.04 20.23
CA ALA A 519 10.49 -5.55 19.54
C ALA A 519 9.17 -5.94 20.23
N GLY A 520 9.20 -6.71 21.33
CA GLY A 520 7.98 -7.13 22.04
C GLY A 520 7.15 -8.17 21.29
N ILE A 521 7.78 -8.97 20.43
CA ILE A 521 7.15 -10.05 19.67
C ILE A 521 6.81 -11.21 20.61
N VAL A 522 5.62 -11.77 20.46
CA VAL A 522 5.16 -12.91 21.25
C VAL A 522 5.66 -14.21 20.61
N GLU A 523 6.42 -14.98 21.39
CA GLU A 523 7.06 -16.21 20.94
C GLU A 523 6.07 -17.38 20.78
N VAL A 524 5.95 -17.93 19.56
CA VAL A 524 5.14 -19.14 19.29
C VAL A 524 6.06 -20.37 19.27
N PRO A 525 5.90 -21.32 20.22
CA PRO A 525 6.77 -22.49 20.32
C PRO A 525 6.52 -23.50 19.18
N SER A 526 7.56 -24.26 18.81
CA SER A 526 7.40 -25.40 17.88
C SER A 526 6.42 -26.44 18.43
N ALA A 527 5.79 -27.20 17.53
CA ALA A 527 4.83 -28.25 17.88
C ALA A 527 5.41 -29.27 18.90
N GLY A 528 4.55 -29.79 19.78
CA GLY A 528 4.93 -30.78 20.80
C GLY A 528 5.35 -30.19 22.17
N LYS A 529 5.21 -28.87 22.39
CA LYS A 529 5.52 -28.20 23.68
C LYS A 529 4.24 -27.63 24.34
N PRO A 530 3.40 -28.46 24.98
CA PRO A 530 2.08 -28.04 25.49
C PRO A 530 2.16 -26.96 26.57
N ARG A 531 3.16 -27.03 27.48
CA ARG A 531 3.36 -26.02 28.54
C ARG A 531 3.62 -24.62 27.97
N ARG A 532 4.56 -24.48 27.03
CA ARG A 532 4.87 -23.20 26.37
C ARG A 532 3.72 -22.68 25.51
N THR A 533 2.90 -23.59 24.96
CA THR A 533 1.69 -23.20 24.21
C THR A 533 0.63 -22.60 25.13
N LYS A 534 0.51 -23.10 26.37
CA LYS A 534 -0.35 -22.51 27.40
C LYS A 534 0.17 -21.13 27.83
N GLU A 535 1.47 -21.00 28.06
CA GLU A 535 2.14 -19.73 28.40
C GLU A 535 1.93 -18.66 27.29
N LEU A 536 1.99 -19.05 26.02
CA LEU A 536 1.65 -18.18 24.87
C LEU A 536 0.22 -17.63 24.97
N PHE A 537 -0.76 -18.48 25.22
CA PHE A 537 -2.17 -18.06 25.33
C PHE A 537 -2.39 -17.14 26.53
N GLU A 538 -1.78 -17.44 27.68
CA GLU A 538 -1.85 -16.59 28.87
C GLU A 538 -1.23 -15.21 28.62
N THR A 539 -0.02 -15.17 28.04
CA THR A 539 0.67 -13.93 27.67
C THR A 539 -0.17 -13.08 26.71
N THR A 540 -0.78 -13.71 25.70
CA THR A 540 -1.64 -13.02 24.73
C THR A 540 -2.88 -12.43 25.39
N ARG A 541 -3.53 -13.18 26.29
CA ARG A 541 -4.69 -12.69 27.05
C ARG A 541 -4.32 -11.53 27.97
N GLU A 542 -3.13 -11.55 28.58
CA GLU A 542 -2.65 -10.44 29.40
C GLU A 542 -2.42 -9.17 28.59
N LEU A 543 -1.82 -9.27 27.40
CA LEU A 543 -1.65 -8.13 26.50
C LEU A 543 -3.00 -7.53 26.07
N LEU A 544 -3.97 -8.38 25.71
CA LEU A 544 -5.33 -7.94 25.39
C LEU A 544 -6.02 -7.30 26.62
N ARG A 545 -5.84 -7.85 27.83
CA ARG A 545 -6.37 -7.22 29.06
C ARG A 545 -5.76 -5.85 29.34
N LYS A 546 -4.51 -5.62 28.95
CA LYS A 546 -3.85 -4.30 28.99
C LYS A 546 -4.33 -3.35 27.89
N GLY A 547 -5.21 -3.82 27.00
CA GLY A 547 -5.75 -3.05 25.89
C GLY A 547 -4.82 -2.96 24.69
N GLU A 548 -3.81 -3.82 24.55
CA GLU A 548 -2.84 -3.76 23.45
C GLU A 548 -3.35 -4.40 22.15
N LEU A 549 -2.71 -4.09 21.02
CA LEU A 549 -2.97 -4.74 19.73
C LEU A 549 -2.14 -6.01 19.60
N VAL A 550 -2.80 -7.13 19.28
CA VAL A 550 -2.12 -8.40 19.00
C VAL A 550 -2.38 -8.78 17.55
N CYS A 551 -1.35 -9.14 16.79
CA CYS A 551 -1.48 -9.60 15.41
C CYS A 551 -1.06 -11.05 15.24
N LEU A 552 -1.92 -11.83 14.61
CA LEU A 552 -1.67 -13.22 14.27
C LEU A 552 -1.69 -13.43 12.75
N PHE A 553 -0.77 -14.28 12.29
CA PHE A 553 -0.76 -14.88 10.97
C PHE A 553 -1.25 -16.35 11.08
N PRO A 554 -2.56 -16.63 10.92
CA PRO A 554 -3.15 -17.93 11.24
C PRO A 554 -2.75 -19.06 10.29
N GLU A 555 -2.15 -18.74 9.13
CA GLU A 555 -1.51 -19.73 8.23
C GLU A 555 -0.36 -20.48 8.94
N GLY A 556 0.26 -19.86 9.96
CA GLY A 556 1.37 -20.44 10.74
C GLY A 556 2.69 -20.60 9.97
N LYS A 557 2.71 -20.24 8.68
CA LYS A 557 3.87 -20.21 7.81
C LYS A 557 3.68 -19.13 6.75
N ILE A 558 4.77 -18.60 6.22
CA ILE A 558 4.74 -17.67 5.09
C ILE A 558 4.30 -18.42 3.82
N THR A 559 3.40 -17.82 3.06
CA THR A 559 2.90 -18.27 1.76
C THR A 559 4.07 -18.71 0.85
N ARG A 560 3.91 -19.86 0.18
CA ARG A 560 4.97 -20.49 -0.63
C ARG A 560 4.68 -20.54 -2.12
N ASN A 561 3.41 -20.40 -2.49
CA ASN A 561 2.93 -20.52 -3.87
C ASN A 561 2.14 -19.28 -4.34
N GLY A 562 2.03 -18.24 -3.50
CA GLY A 562 1.29 -17.02 -3.78
C GLY A 562 -0.20 -17.08 -3.45
N ILE A 563 -0.66 -18.18 -2.84
CA ILE A 563 -2.05 -18.41 -2.47
C ILE A 563 -2.17 -18.62 -0.96
N MET A 564 -3.25 -18.09 -0.38
CA MET A 564 -3.53 -18.14 1.05
C MET A 564 -3.94 -19.55 1.49
N ASP A 565 -3.25 -20.05 2.52
CA ASP A 565 -3.42 -21.40 3.08
C ASP A 565 -4.59 -21.49 4.09
N GLU A 566 -4.79 -22.66 4.70
CA GLU A 566 -5.77 -22.86 5.78
C GLU A 566 -5.47 -22.01 7.03
N PHE A 567 -6.51 -21.60 7.74
CA PHE A 567 -6.40 -20.85 8.99
C PHE A 567 -6.59 -21.79 10.19
N ARG A 568 -5.58 -21.85 11.07
CA ARG A 568 -5.57 -22.79 12.20
C ARG A 568 -6.60 -22.44 13.28
N LYS A 569 -7.25 -23.47 13.86
CA LYS A 569 -8.29 -23.35 14.91
C LYS A 569 -7.83 -22.74 16.24
N GLY A 570 -6.51 -22.62 16.47
CA GLY A 570 -5.95 -22.11 17.73
C GLY A 570 -6.22 -20.64 18.04
N LEU A 571 -6.70 -19.86 17.05
CA LEU A 571 -6.99 -18.42 17.16
C LEU A 571 -7.87 -18.08 18.37
N PHE A 572 -9.02 -18.76 18.54
CA PHE A 572 -10.01 -18.40 19.56
C PHE A 572 -9.54 -18.65 20.99
N LYS A 573 -8.57 -19.55 21.20
CA LYS A 573 -8.00 -19.81 22.53
C LYS A 573 -7.20 -18.62 23.08
N MET A 574 -6.78 -17.70 22.19
CA MET A 574 -6.01 -16.50 22.54
C MET A 574 -6.86 -15.36 23.08
N ILE A 575 -8.18 -15.39 22.86
CA ILE A 575 -9.10 -14.34 23.30
C ILE A 575 -9.53 -14.63 24.76
N PRO A 576 -9.54 -13.63 25.68
CA PRO A 576 -10.08 -13.82 27.02
C PRO A 576 -11.60 -14.06 26.99
N GLU A 577 -12.10 -15.08 27.68
CA GLU A 577 -13.52 -15.47 27.67
C GLU A 577 -14.47 -14.36 28.19
N ASN A 578 -13.99 -13.51 29.10
CA ASN A 578 -14.79 -12.46 29.76
C ASN A 578 -14.59 -11.06 29.16
N MET A 579 -14.04 -10.95 27.95
CA MET A 579 -13.75 -9.64 27.33
C MET A 579 -14.21 -9.61 25.88
N ASP A 580 -14.83 -8.50 25.49
CA ASP A 580 -15.17 -8.25 24.10
C ASP A 580 -13.95 -7.72 23.35
N VAL A 581 -13.31 -8.59 22.55
CA VAL A 581 -12.13 -8.23 21.75
C VAL A 581 -12.51 -8.28 20.27
N PRO A 582 -12.50 -7.15 19.55
CA PRO A 582 -12.79 -7.12 18.12
C PRO A 582 -11.72 -7.88 17.32
N ILE A 583 -12.16 -8.73 16.39
CA ILE A 583 -11.30 -9.43 15.44
C ILE A 583 -11.29 -8.63 14.14
N ILE A 584 -10.12 -8.10 13.76
CA ILE A 584 -9.96 -7.24 12.58
C ILE A 584 -9.24 -8.01 11.47
N PRO A 585 -9.90 -8.35 10.35
CA PRO A 585 -9.28 -9.03 9.23
C PRO A 585 -8.44 -8.04 8.42
N ILE A 586 -7.20 -8.42 8.08
CA ILE A 586 -6.28 -7.59 7.31
C ILE A 586 -5.81 -8.38 6.08
N ARG A 587 -5.93 -7.78 4.90
CA ARG A 587 -5.42 -8.33 3.65
C ARG A 587 -4.10 -7.65 3.29
N LEU A 588 -3.05 -8.46 3.21
CA LEU A 588 -1.75 -8.11 2.64
C LEU A 588 -1.72 -8.55 1.18
N GLY A 589 -1.62 -7.57 0.28
CA GLY A 589 -1.67 -7.77 -1.16
C GLY A 589 -0.45 -7.25 -1.89
N MET A 590 -0.27 -7.71 -3.13
CA MET A 590 0.81 -7.31 -4.03
C MET A 590 2.23 -7.68 -3.58
N LEU A 591 2.44 -8.33 -2.43
CA LEU A 591 3.77 -8.69 -1.93
C LEU A 591 4.40 -9.92 -2.58
N TRP A 592 3.61 -10.76 -3.25
CA TRP A 592 4.10 -11.98 -3.91
C TRP A 592 4.96 -11.64 -5.14
N GLY A 593 6.25 -12.00 -5.14
CA GLY A 593 7.22 -11.56 -6.14
C GLY A 593 8.15 -10.45 -5.65
N SER A 594 7.93 -9.96 -4.42
CA SER A 594 8.88 -9.07 -3.74
C SER A 594 10.14 -9.81 -3.29
N ILE A 595 11.17 -9.02 -2.96
CA ILE A 595 12.49 -9.48 -2.46
C ILE A 595 12.37 -10.32 -1.17
N PHE A 596 11.31 -10.08 -0.40
CA PHE A 596 11.06 -10.71 0.89
C PHE A 596 9.99 -11.82 0.82
N SER A 597 9.64 -12.28 -0.38
CA SER A 597 8.70 -13.39 -0.62
C SER A 597 9.43 -14.65 -1.10
N TYR A 598 8.76 -15.81 -1.03
CA TYR A 598 9.29 -17.09 -1.51
C TYR A 598 9.15 -17.32 -3.01
N TYR A 599 8.80 -16.29 -3.80
CA TYR A 599 8.60 -16.38 -5.25
C TYR A 599 9.80 -17.04 -5.97
N TYR A 600 11.03 -16.72 -5.56
CA TYR A 600 12.26 -17.28 -6.15
C TYR A 600 12.80 -18.53 -5.40
N GLY A 601 11.99 -19.18 -4.58
CA GLY A 601 12.33 -20.40 -3.84
C GLY A 601 13.03 -20.15 -2.50
N LYS A 602 14.25 -19.61 -2.51
CA LYS A 602 14.93 -19.11 -1.30
C LYS A 602 14.92 -17.58 -1.31
N ILE A 603 14.90 -16.96 -0.13
CA ILE A 603 15.06 -15.51 0.00
C ILE A 603 16.45 -15.18 -0.57
N ARG A 604 16.47 -14.46 -1.68
CA ARG A 604 17.70 -13.98 -2.33
C ARG A 604 17.45 -12.53 -2.70
N PHE A 605 18.49 -11.70 -2.58
CA PHE A 605 18.51 -10.34 -3.10
C PHE A 605 18.53 -10.36 -4.64
N LYS A 606 17.42 -10.76 -5.26
CA LYS A 606 17.18 -10.58 -6.69
C LYS A 606 16.35 -9.31 -6.87
N LEU A 607 16.65 -8.55 -7.92
CA LEU A 607 15.82 -7.41 -8.30
C LEU A 607 14.37 -7.89 -8.52
N PRO A 608 13.38 -7.29 -7.85
CA PRO A 608 11.98 -7.65 -8.04
C PRO A 608 11.54 -7.31 -9.47
N ILE A 609 10.44 -7.91 -9.92
CA ILE A 609 9.86 -7.68 -11.26
C ILE A 609 9.52 -6.19 -11.46
N GLU A 610 9.12 -5.52 -10.38
CA GLU A 610 8.73 -4.11 -10.32
C GLU A 610 9.47 -3.45 -9.15
N PHE A 611 10.09 -2.29 -9.38
CA PHE A 611 10.81 -1.50 -8.35
C PHE A 611 10.51 0.01 -8.51
N PRO A 612 10.08 0.72 -7.44
CA PRO A 612 9.65 0.19 -6.14
C PRO A 612 8.50 -0.81 -6.28
N HIS A 613 8.48 -1.85 -5.45
CA HIS A 613 7.50 -2.92 -5.56
C HIS A 613 6.14 -2.45 -5.01
N PRO A 614 5.01 -2.66 -5.70
CA PRO A 614 3.72 -2.32 -5.13
C PRO A 614 3.40 -3.19 -3.91
N ALA A 615 2.86 -2.58 -2.87
CA ALA A 615 2.35 -3.27 -1.68
C ALA A 615 0.99 -2.69 -1.32
N SER A 616 0.09 -3.52 -0.81
CA SER A 616 -1.22 -3.04 -0.36
C SER A 616 -1.61 -3.67 0.96
N VAL A 617 -2.20 -2.87 1.84
CA VAL A 617 -2.78 -3.30 3.12
C VAL A 617 -4.21 -2.82 3.16
N THR A 618 -5.16 -3.75 3.18
CA THR A 618 -6.60 -3.44 3.33
C THR A 618 -7.05 -3.94 4.69
N VAL A 619 -7.61 -3.06 5.51
CA VAL A 619 -8.14 -3.40 6.84
C VAL A 619 -9.65 -3.51 6.75
N GLY A 620 -10.19 -4.70 7.00
CA GLY A 620 -11.62 -4.95 6.98
C GLY A 620 -12.32 -4.52 8.27
N LYS A 621 -13.65 -4.55 8.24
CA LYS A 621 -14.49 -4.25 9.40
C LYS A 621 -14.32 -5.30 10.51
N PRO A 622 -14.53 -4.94 11.78
CA PRO A 622 -14.57 -5.89 12.88
C PRO A 622 -15.58 -7.01 12.60
N LEU A 623 -15.19 -8.25 12.89
CA LEU A 623 -16.04 -9.43 12.71
C LEU A 623 -16.88 -9.74 13.95
N ASP A 624 -18.03 -10.38 13.73
CA ASP A 624 -18.92 -10.85 14.78
C ASP A 624 -18.28 -11.94 15.66
N LYS A 625 -18.87 -12.19 16.82
CA LYS A 625 -18.42 -13.25 17.74
C LYS A 625 -18.72 -14.63 17.16
N GLY A 626 -17.85 -15.60 17.45
CA GLY A 626 -18.06 -17.02 17.09
C GLY A 626 -17.79 -17.38 15.62
N VAL A 627 -17.25 -16.45 14.83
CA VAL A 627 -16.87 -16.69 13.42
C VAL A 627 -15.84 -17.84 13.34
N THR A 628 -15.90 -18.69 12.32
CA THR A 628 -14.94 -19.80 12.16
C THR A 628 -13.64 -19.34 11.48
N PRO A 629 -12.49 -20.03 11.66
CA PRO A 629 -11.25 -19.66 10.97
C PRO A 629 -11.39 -19.63 9.43
N PHE A 630 -12.18 -20.56 8.88
CA PHE A 630 -12.49 -20.60 7.46
C PHE A 630 -13.25 -19.35 7.01
N LYS A 631 -14.24 -18.90 7.79
CA LYS A 631 -14.98 -17.67 7.46
C LYS A 631 -14.09 -16.43 7.50
N ILE A 632 -13.14 -16.33 8.44
CA ILE A 632 -12.16 -15.23 8.47
C ILE A 632 -11.29 -15.26 7.19
N ARG A 633 -10.83 -16.45 6.77
CA ARG A 633 -10.09 -16.63 5.50
C ARG A 633 -10.93 -16.16 4.30
N GLN A 634 -12.23 -16.48 4.27
CA GLN A 634 -13.15 -16.03 3.22
C GLN A 634 -13.32 -14.52 3.22
N VAL A 635 -13.45 -13.88 4.38
CA VAL A 635 -13.50 -12.41 4.48
C VAL A 635 -12.21 -11.78 3.93
N ILE A 636 -11.03 -12.30 4.29
CA ILE A 636 -9.75 -11.77 3.74
C ILE A 636 -9.65 -11.97 2.23
N SER A 637 -10.17 -13.10 1.71
CA SER A 637 -10.28 -13.36 0.27
C SER A 637 -11.23 -12.37 -0.42
N GLU A 638 -12.38 -12.07 0.18
CA GLU A 638 -13.33 -11.07 -0.33
C GLU A 638 -12.74 -9.65 -0.30
N LEU A 639 -12.03 -9.27 0.78
CA LEU A 639 -11.28 -8.01 0.84
C LEU A 639 -10.22 -7.92 -0.27
N ALA A 640 -9.56 -9.04 -0.61
CA ALA A 640 -8.63 -9.08 -1.73
C ALA A 640 -9.34 -8.81 -3.06
N ALA A 641 -10.48 -9.47 -3.30
CA ALA A 641 -11.27 -9.27 -4.52
C ALA A 641 -11.76 -7.82 -4.64
N GLU A 642 -12.33 -7.25 -3.58
CA GLU A 642 -12.83 -5.86 -3.57
C GLU A 642 -11.72 -4.83 -3.76
N THR A 643 -10.53 -5.09 -3.22
CA THR A 643 -9.39 -4.19 -3.40
C THR A 643 -8.90 -4.19 -4.85
N GLU A 644 -8.88 -5.34 -5.50
CA GLU A 644 -8.39 -5.47 -6.88
C GLU A 644 -9.41 -5.04 -7.94
N MET A 645 -10.69 -4.82 -7.56
CA MET A 645 -11.70 -4.18 -8.44
C MET A 645 -11.36 -2.72 -8.76
N GLU A 646 -10.56 -2.06 -7.90
CA GLU A 646 -10.01 -0.75 -8.19
C GLU A 646 -8.78 -0.88 -9.10
N PRO A 647 -8.75 -0.21 -10.26
CA PRO A 647 -7.59 -0.23 -11.13
C PRO A 647 -6.41 0.41 -10.42
N ARG A 648 -5.21 -0.08 -10.74
CA ARG A 648 -3.98 0.48 -10.18
C ARG A 648 -3.75 1.87 -10.78
N GLU A 649 -3.08 2.73 -10.03
CA GLU A 649 -2.81 4.12 -10.45
C GLU A 649 -2.08 4.21 -11.81
N GLU A 650 -1.18 3.26 -12.06
CA GLU A 650 -0.39 3.15 -13.30
C GLU A 650 -0.99 2.18 -14.31
N GLU A 651 -2.17 1.61 -14.02
CA GLU A 651 -2.84 0.70 -14.93
C GLU A 651 -3.24 1.43 -16.21
N ARG A 652 -3.04 0.74 -17.32
CA ARG A 652 -3.37 1.22 -18.66
C ARG A 652 -4.05 0.11 -19.44
N PRO A 653 -4.91 0.45 -20.40
CA PRO A 653 -5.52 -0.51 -21.32
C PRO A 653 -4.49 -1.44 -21.97
N ILE A 654 -4.86 -2.70 -22.19
CA ILE A 654 -3.97 -3.76 -22.70
C ILE A 654 -3.24 -3.40 -24.01
N HIS A 655 -3.87 -2.67 -24.93
CA HIS A 655 -3.25 -2.22 -26.18
C HIS A 655 -2.20 -1.11 -25.93
N TYR A 656 -2.42 -0.23 -24.94
CA TYR A 656 -1.39 0.71 -24.47
C TYR A 656 -0.25 -0.04 -23.78
N ARG A 657 -0.55 -1.08 -22.99
CA ARG A 657 0.48 -1.91 -22.34
C ARG A 657 1.36 -2.61 -23.36
N PHE A 658 0.80 -3.12 -24.47
CA PHE A 658 1.59 -3.63 -25.58
C PHE A 658 2.46 -2.54 -26.22
N CYS A 659 1.97 -1.31 -26.40
CA CYS A 659 2.80 -0.19 -26.86
C CYS A 659 4.03 0.03 -25.96
N LEU A 660 3.84 0.03 -24.64
CA LEU A 660 4.93 0.12 -23.67
C LEU A 660 5.94 -1.03 -23.86
N MET A 661 5.45 -2.25 -24.04
CA MET A 661 6.29 -3.42 -24.24
C MET A 661 7.08 -3.34 -25.54
N ALA A 662 6.42 -2.94 -26.63
CA ALA A 662 7.05 -2.74 -27.93
C ALA A 662 8.11 -1.64 -27.86
N ARG A 663 7.89 -0.54 -27.12
CA ARG A 663 8.89 0.53 -26.97
C ARG A 663 10.09 0.10 -26.13
N ARG A 664 9.88 -0.75 -25.10
CA ARG A 664 10.98 -1.29 -24.27
C ARG A 664 11.80 -2.35 -25.00
N HIS A 665 11.17 -3.17 -25.84
CA HIS A 665 11.80 -4.28 -26.55
C HIS A 665 11.39 -4.29 -28.03
N PRO A 666 11.80 -3.26 -28.82
CA PRO A 666 11.32 -3.08 -30.19
C PRO A 666 11.70 -4.24 -31.11
N PHE A 667 12.92 -4.75 -30.98
CA PHE A 667 13.46 -5.80 -31.85
C PHE A 667 13.17 -7.23 -31.35
N HIS A 668 12.45 -7.38 -30.23
CA HIS A 668 12.04 -8.71 -29.76
C HIS A 668 10.88 -9.24 -30.61
N VAL A 669 10.88 -10.55 -30.85
CA VAL A 669 9.82 -11.25 -31.59
C VAL A 669 8.89 -11.92 -30.58
N SER A 670 7.73 -11.30 -30.33
CA SER A 670 6.73 -11.87 -29.42
C SER A 670 5.78 -12.84 -30.13
N VAL A 671 5.65 -12.77 -31.46
CA VAL A 671 4.72 -13.59 -32.24
C VAL A 671 5.37 -14.18 -33.48
N LYS A 672 5.13 -15.46 -33.71
CA LYS A 672 5.58 -16.23 -34.89
C LYS A 672 4.50 -17.23 -35.29
N ASP A 673 4.37 -17.54 -36.57
CA ASP A 673 3.52 -18.60 -37.11
C ASP A 673 4.34 -19.88 -37.33
N ALA A 674 3.67 -21.03 -37.32
CA ALA A 674 4.28 -22.34 -37.58
C ALA A 674 4.97 -22.47 -38.95
N ASP A 675 4.58 -21.64 -39.93
CA ASP A 675 5.17 -21.56 -41.26
C ASP A 675 6.41 -20.66 -41.34
N GLY A 676 6.82 -20.07 -40.21
CA GLY A 676 8.03 -19.26 -40.08
C GLY A 676 7.79 -17.75 -40.10
N LYS A 677 6.60 -17.28 -40.47
CA LYS A 677 6.31 -15.83 -40.46
C LYS A 677 6.38 -15.26 -39.05
N GLU A 678 7.13 -14.20 -38.85
CA GLU A 678 7.25 -13.54 -37.54
C GLU A 678 7.29 -12.01 -37.67
N PHE A 679 6.96 -11.32 -36.58
CA PHE A 679 7.07 -9.87 -36.49
C PHE A 679 7.84 -9.48 -35.24
N ARG A 680 8.79 -8.55 -35.41
CA ARG A 680 9.35 -7.80 -34.28
C ARG A 680 8.26 -6.91 -33.69
N ASN A 681 8.38 -6.58 -32.41
CA ASN A 681 7.36 -5.81 -31.71
C ASN A 681 7.08 -4.44 -32.35
N PHE A 682 8.10 -3.75 -32.85
CA PHE A 682 7.89 -2.49 -33.55
C PHE A 682 7.14 -2.70 -34.88
N GLU A 683 7.43 -3.76 -35.63
CA GLU A 683 6.76 -4.09 -36.90
C GLU A 683 5.30 -4.43 -36.65
N LEU A 684 5.02 -5.20 -35.58
CA LEU A 684 3.67 -5.55 -35.16
C LEU A 684 2.86 -4.30 -34.77
N PHE A 685 3.44 -3.41 -33.96
CA PHE A 685 2.79 -2.16 -33.55
C PHE A 685 2.55 -1.22 -34.74
N VAL A 686 3.55 -1.01 -35.58
CA VAL A 686 3.45 -0.14 -36.77
C VAL A 686 2.42 -0.71 -37.76
N GLY A 687 2.44 -2.03 -38.00
CA GLY A 687 1.45 -2.71 -38.83
C GLY A 687 0.03 -2.54 -38.30
N ALA A 688 -0.17 -2.74 -37.00
CA ALA A 688 -1.45 -2.51 -36.33
C ALA A 688 -1.89 -1.03 -36.42
N ALA A 689 -0.97 -0.08 -36.22
CA ALA A 689 -1.26 1.35 -36.32
C ALA A 689 -1.68 1.75 -37.75
N LEU A 690 -1.03 1.22 -38.78
CA LEU A 690 -1.41 1.46 -40.18
C LEU A 690 -2.76 0.82 -40.51
N LEU A 691 -3.01 -0.40 -40.05
CA LEU A 691 -4.30 -1.06 -40.21
C LEU A 691 -5.42 -0.27 -39.50
N SER A 692 -5.15 0.29 -38.32
CA SER A 692 -6.12 1.09 -37.56
C SER A 692 -6.65 2.28 -38.34
N ARG A 693 -5.82 2.88 -39.20
CA ARG A 693 -6.20 3.99 -40.06
C ARG A 693 -7.18 3.56 -41.14
N GLU A 694 -6.97 2.39 -41.74
CA GLU A 694 -7.88 1.86 -42.75
C GLU A 694 -9.20 1.40 -42.11
N ILE A 695 -9.14 0.77 -40.94
CA ILE A 695 -10.35 0.42 -40.15
C ILE A 695 -11.21 1.66 -39.90
N ARG A 696 -10.60 2.79 -39.49
CA ARG A 696 -11.34 4.04 -39.26
C ARG A 696 -12.03 4.63 -40.48
N LYS A 697 -11.55 4.33 -41.70
CA LYS A 697 -12.24 4.77 -42.93
C LYS A 697 -13.44 3.90 -43.25
N MET A 698 -13.36 2.61 -42.93
CA MET A 698 -14.39 1.62 -43.25
C MET A 698 -15.48 1.55 -42.18
N VAL A 699 -15.15 1.89 -40.94
CA VAL A 699 -16.04 1.75 -39.79
C VAL A 699 -16.52 3.14 -39.34
N PRO A 700 -17.83 3.44 -39.43
CA PRO A 700 -18.42 4.69 -38.96
C PRO A 700 -18.08 5.00 -37.50
N LYS A 701 -18.09 6.30 -37.14
CA LYS A 701 -17.68 6.74 -35.80
C LYS A 701 -18.59 6.21 -34.69
N ASP A 702 -19.89 6.10 -34.95
CA ASP A 702 -20.95 5.58 -34.04
C ASP A 702 -20.83 4.07 -33.78
N ARG A 703 -20.18 3.32 -34.67
CA ARG A 703 -20.04 1.86 -34.53
C ARG A 703 -18.91 1.51 -33.57
N LYS A 704 -19.23 0.89 -32.43
CA LYS A 704 -18.24 0.52 -31.41
C LYS A 704 -17.46 -0.76 -31.78
N TYR A 705 -18.13 -1.75 -32.36
CA TYR A 705 -17.59 -3.09 -32.58
C TYR A 705 -17.13 -3.31 -34.03
N VAL A 706 -16.05 -4.08 -34.20
CA VAL A 706 -15.57 -4.56 -35.51
C VAL A 706 -15.39 -6.07 -35.42
N GLY A 707 -16.00 -6.81 -36.35
CA GLY A 707 -15.88 -8.25 -36.39
C GLY A 707 -14.47 -8.69 -36.74
N VAL A 708 -13.95 -9.70 -36.04
CA VAL A 708 -12.69 -10.36 -36.38
C VAL A 708 -12.94 -11.85 -36.49
N MET A 709 -12.73 -12.41 -37.68
CA MET A 709 -12.93 -13.82 -37.95
C MET A 709 -11.71 -14.40 -38.65
N LEU A 710 -10.71 -14.79 -37.84
CA LEU A 710 -9.41 -15.29 -38.30
C LEU A 710 -8.91 -16.37 -37.35
N PRO A 711 -8.14 -17.36 -37.83
CA PRO A 711 -7.56 -18.40 -36.98
C PRO A 711 -6.39 -17.85 -36.16
N SER A 712 -5.89 -18.61 -35.19
CA SER A 712 -4.71 -18.18 -34.41
C SER A 712 -3.49 -18.01 -35.32
N SER A 713 -3.02 -16.76 -35.47
CA SER A 713 -1.90 -16.39 -36.33
C SER A 713 -1.33 -15.01 -36.00
N THR A 714 -0.15 -14.69 -36.49
CA THR A 714 0.47 -13.36 -36.39
C THR A 714 -0.39 -12.25 -37.01
N ILE A 715 -1.13 -12.56 -38.08
CA ILE A 715 -2.01 -11.60 -38.76
C ILE A 715 -3.28 -11.34 -37.96
N SER A 716 -3.86 -12.36 -37.34
CA SER A 716 -4.93 -12.17 -36.36
C SER A 716 -4.46 -11.27 -35.24
N VAL A 717 -3.19 -11.43 -34.81
CA VAL A 717 -2.67 -10.61 -33.74
C VAL A 717 -2.64 -9.12 -34.10
N MET A 718 -2.08 -8.83 -35.27
CA MET A 718 -2.02 -7.48 -35.82
C MET A 718 -3.42 -6.88 -36.03
N THR A 719 -4.39 -7.72 -36.41
CA THR A 719 -5.79 -7.30 -36.67
C THR A 719 -6.52 -6.91 -35.38
N VAL A 720 -6.38 -7.70 -34.32
CA VAL A 720 -6.95 -7.38 -33.00
C VAL A 720 -6.35 -6.09 -32.46
N LEU A 721 -5.01 -5.95 -32.50
CA LEU A 721 -4.33 -4.72 -32.08
C LEU A 721 -4.73 -3.51 -32.94
N GLY A 722 -4.82 -3.70 -34.26
CA GLY A 722 -5.20 -2.63 -35.19
C GLY A 722 -6.63 -2.14 -34.96
N THR A 723 -7.53 -3.04 -34.59
CA THR A 723 -8.91 -2.71 -34.21
C THR A 723 -8.93 -1.86 -32.93
N MET A 724 -8.18 -2.26 -31.90
CA MET A 724 -8.09 -1.47 -30.66
C MET A 724 -7.43 -0.11 -30.88
N LEU A 725 -6.34 -0.07 -31.65
CA LEU A 725 -5.69 1.17 -32.03
C LEU A 725 -6.57 2.05 -32.92
N ALA A 726 -7.63 1.51 -33.54
CA ALA A 726 -8.63 2.27 -34.27
C ALA A 726 -9.67 2.93 -33.35
N ASP A 727 -9.51 2.77 -32.03
CA ASP A 727 -10.46 3.20 -31.00
C ASP A 727 -11.79 2.43 -31.07
N LYS A 728 -11.72 1.17 -31.51
CA LYS A 728 -12.84 0.23 -31.68
C LYS A 728 -12.63 -1.05 -30.86
N VAL A 729 -13.70 -1.81 -30.67
CA VAL A 729 -13.68 -3.06 -29.90
C VAL A 729 -13.72 -4.26 -30.84
N PRO A 730 -12.73 -5.17 -30.83
CA PRO A 730 -12.79 -6.41 -31.57
C PRO A 730 -13.90 -7.31 -31.02
N ALA A 731 -14.83 -7.68 -31.91
CA ALA A 731 -15.86 -8.69 -31.70
C ALA A 731 -15.39 -10.00 -32.35
N MET A 732 -14.94 -10.95 -31.54
CA MET A 732 -14.32 -12.18 -32.04
C MET A 732 -15.40 -13.18 -32.44
N LEU A 733 -15.51 -13.48 -33.73
CA LEU A 733 -16.52 -14.40 -34.26
C LEU A 733 -16.01 -15.85 -34.21
N ASN A 734 -16.86 -16.75 -33.70
CA ASN A 734 -16.58 -18.17 -33.62
C ASN A 734 -16.77 -18.82 -35.00
N PHE A 735 -15.68 -19.02 -35.73
CA PHE A 735 -15.70 -19.68 -37.05
C PHE A 735 -15.92 -21.19 -36.99
N SER A 736 -15.98 -21.80 -35.80
CA SER A 736 -16.39 -23.21 -35.62
C SER A 736 -17.88 -23.38 -35.33
N ALA A 737 -18.61 -22.28 -35.14
CA ALA A 737 -20.07 -22.30 -35.02
C ALA A 737 -20.73 -22.38 -36.41
N SER A 738 -22.03 -22.70 -36.42
CA SER A 738 -22.80 -22.69 -37.66
C SER A 738 -22.85 -21.30 -38.29
N ARG A 739 -23.09 -21.24 -39.61
CA ARG A 739 -23.21 -19.98 -40.35
C ARG A 739 -24.29 -19.07 -39.75
N GLU A 740 -25.42 -19.65 -39.35
CA GLU A 740 -26.54 -18.95 -38.72
C GLU A 740 -26.11 -18.31 -37.40
N SER A 741 -25.37 -19.03 -36.57
CA SER A 741 -24.84 -18.51 -35.30
C SER A 741 -23.88 -17.35 -35.51
N ILE A 742 -23.04 -17.39 -36.56
CA ILE A 742 -22.15 -16.31 -36.94
C ILE A 742 -22.94 -15.07 -37.38
N VAL A 743 -23.97 -15.25 -38.23
CA VAL A 743 -24.84 -14.16 -38.69
C VAL A 743 -25.60 -13.53 -37.52
N LEU A 744 -26.14 -14.34 -36.61
CA LEU A 744 -26.83 -13.85 -35.40
C LEU A 744 -25.88 -13.06 -34.48
N SER A 745 -24.63 -13.54 -34.33
CA SER A 745 -23.61 -12.84 -33.55
C SER A 745 -23.25 -11.48 -34.18
N ALA A 746 -23.11 -11.44 -35.50
CA ALA A 746 -22.82 -10.22 -36.26
C ALA A 746 -23.97 -9.21 -36.17
N ALA A 747 -25.21 -9.67 -36.32
CA ALA A 747 -26.41 -8.84 -36.19
C ALA A 747 -26.54 -8.27 -34.77
N LYS A 748 -26.31 -9.09 -33.73
CA LYS A 748 -26.36 -8.66 -32.32
C LYS A 748 -25.35 -7.58 -31.99
N ALA A 749 -24.12 -7.71 -32.48
CA ALA A 749 -23.09 -6.69 -32.33
C ALA A 749 -23.23 -5.52 -33.33
N LYS A 750 -24.27 -5.54 -34.17
CA LYS A 750 -24.57 -4.52 -35.19
C LYS A 750 -23.36 -4.24 -36.07
N LEU A 751 -22.65 -5.30 -36.44
CA LEU A 751 -21.41 -5.23 -37.21
C LEU A 751 -21.70 -4.75 -38.64
N ASN A 752 -20.87 -3.83 -39.11
CA ASN A 752 -20.88 -3.37 -40.51
C ASN A 752 -19.59 -3.77 -41.25
N CYS A 753 -18.64 -4.37 -40.53
CA CYS A 753 -17.33 -4.75 -41.02
C CYS A 753 -16.83 -5.97 -40.24
N ILE A 754 -16.49 -7.04 -40.96
CA ILE A 754 -15.91 -8.27 -40.44
C ILE A 754 -14.57 -8.50 -41.13
N LEU A 755 -13.47 -8.31 -40.41
CA LEU A 755 -12.12 -8.50 -40.93
C LEU A 755 -11.79 -10.00 -41.00
N THR A 756 -11.48 -10.48 -42.21
CA THR A 756 -11.12 -11.89 -42.45
C THR A 756 -10.12 -12.04 -43.61
N SER A 757 -9.84 -13.27 -44.03
CA SER A 757 -8.92 -13.62 -45.13
C SER A 757 -9.60 -14.56 -46.12
N ARG A 758 -9.42 -14.32 -47.43
CA ARG A 758 -9.98 -15.21 -48.48
C ARG A 758 -9.39 -16.60 -48.37
N LYS A 759 -8.07 -16.69 -48.13
CA LYS A 759 -7.37 -17.96 -47.92
C LYS A 759 -7.92 -18.74 -46.73
N PHE A 760 -8.35 -18.03 -45.67
CA PHE A 760 -8.97 -18.68 -44.52
C PHE A 760 -10.39 -19.16 -44.82
N LEU A 761 -11.25 -18.34 -45.43
CA LEU A 761 -12.61 -18.75 -45.82
C LEU A 761 -12.62 -19.98 -46.73
N GLN A 762 -11.70 -20.03 -47.70
CA GLN A 762 -11.54 -21.19 -48.58
C GLN A 762 -11.19 -22.47 -47.81
N LYS A 763 -10.35 -22.37 -46.77
CA LYS A 763 -9.98 -23.51 -45.92
C LYS A 763 -11.17 -24.05 -45.11
N ILE A 764 -12.03 -23.18 -44.59
CA ILE A 764 -13.21 -23.58 -43.83
C ILE A 764 -14.45 -23.80 -44.72
N LYS A 765 -14.30 -23.70 -46.05
CA LYS A 765 -15.38 -23.87 -47.05
C LYS A 765 -16.63 -23.04 -46.75
N MET A 766 -16.44 -21.80 -46.29
CA MET A 766 -17.54 -20.88 -45.97
C MET A 766 -17.69 -19.81 -47.05
N GLU A 767 -18.92 -19.59 -47.51
CA GLU A 767 -19.22 -18.47 -48.41
C GLU A 767 -19.06 -17.11 -47.70
N PRO A 768 -18.54 -16.07 -48.38
CA PRO A 768 -18.43 -14.73 -47.81
C PRO A 768 -19.78 -14.18 -47.33
N LEU A 769 -19.77 -13.44 -46.22
CA LEU A 769 -20.89 -12.60 -45.78
C LEU A 769 -20.73 -11.17 -46.35
N PRO A 770 -21.82 -10.42 -46.59
CA PRO A 770 -21.76 -9.06 -47.14
C PRO A 770 -20.87 -8.09 -46.36
N GLU A 771 -20.80 -8.25 -45.04
CA GLU A 771 -20.02 -7.39 -44.14
C GLU A 771 -18.53 -7.73 -44.12
N MET A 772 -18.08 -8.80 -44.80
CA MET A 772 -16.69 -9.25 -44.77
C MET A 772 -15.76 -8.37 -45.60
N VAL A 773 -14.67 -7.95 -44.97
CA VAL A 773 -13.57 -7.22 -45.59
C VAL A 773 -12.30 -8.06 -45.49
N PHE A 774 -11.66 -8.25 -46.64
CA PHE A 774 -10.48 -9.09 -46.75
C PHE A 774 -9.19 -8.31 -46.50
N LEU A 775 -8.34 -8.82 -45.62
CA LEU A 775 -7.06 -8.19 -45.29
C LEU A 775 -6.12 -8.09 -46.51
N GLU A 776 -6.26 -9.02 -47.45
CA GLU A 776 -5.55 -9.02 -48.74
C GLU A 776 -5.86 -7.77 -49.57
N ASP A 777 -7.07 -7.20 -49.44
CA ASP A 777 -7.51 -6.01 -50.19
C ASP A 777 -7.05 -4.70 -49.50
N ILE A 778 -6.66 -4.78 -48.22
CA ILE A 778 -6.17 -3.64 -47.43
C ILE A 778 -4.65 -3.50 -47.57
N ALA A 779 -3.91 -4.61 -47.53
CA ALA A 779 -2.45 -4.60 -47.50
C ALA A 779 -1.78 -3.78 -48.65
N PRO A 780 -2.26 -3.85 -49.91
CA PRO A 780 -1.72 -3.05 -51.01
C PRO A 780 -1.96 -1.54 -50.88
N LYS A 781 -3.01 -1.11 -50.14
CA LYS A 781 -3.35 0.31 -49.95
C LYS A 781 -2.37 1.05 -49.02
N ILE A 782 -1.50 0.30 -48.32
CA ILE A 782 -0.55 0.84 -47.36
C ILE A 782 0.75 1.23 -48.08
N SER A 783 0.93 2.52 -48.36
CA SER A 783 2.13 3.03 -49.05
C SER A 783 3.43 2.83 -48.25
N LYS A 784 4.54 2.59 -48.95
CA LYS A 784 5.88 2.47 -48.34
C LYS A 784 6.27 3.72 -47.55
N LEU A 785 5.93 4.91 -48.05
CA LEU A 785 6.18 6.18 -47.36
C LEU A 785 5.47 6.23 -45.99
N LYS A 786 4.20 5.80 -45.90
CA LYS A 786 3.48 5.76 -44.62
C LYS A 786 4.12 4.78 -43.62
N LYS A 787 4.62 3.63 -44.10
CA LYS A 787 5.35 2.68 -43.25
C LYS A 787 6.59 3.33 -42.64
N ILE A 788 7.36 4.08 -43.45
CA ILE A 788 8.53 4.83 -42.97
C ILE A 788 8.10 5.89 -41.95
N ILE A 789 7.10 6.71 -42.25
CA ILE A 789 6.61 7.76 -41.35
C ILE A 789 6.18 7.18 -39.99
N TYR A 790 5.37 6.12 -39.97
CA TYR A 790 4.90 5.51 -38.72
C TYR A 790 6.02 4.81 -37.95
N THR A 791 7.00 4.24 -38.65
CA THR A 791 8.20 3.68 -38.03
C THR A 791 9.04 4.77 -37.37
N SER A 792 9.31 5.87 -38.07
CA SER A 792 10.01 7.03 -37.50
C SER A 792 9.24 7.61 -36.32
N ALA A 793 7.91 7.76 -36.44
CA ALA A 793 7.07 8.24 -35.36
C ALA A 793 7.15 7.34 -34.13
N PHE A 794 7.11 6.02 -34.31
CA PHE A 794 7.26 5.03 -33.25
C PHE A 794 8.57 5.23 -32.47
N PHE A 795 9.70 5.50 -33.13
CA PHE A 795 10.97 5.68 -32.43
C PHE A 795 11.12 7.08 -31.82
N LEU A 796 10.75 8.13 -32.55
CA LEU A 796 11.06 9.52 -32.24
C LEU A 796 10.05 10.20 -31.30
N PHE A 797 8.76 9.91 -31.40
CA PHE A 797 7.75 10.63 -30.62
C PHE A 797 7.50 9.99 -29.25
N PRO A 798 7.20 10.79 -28.19
CA PRO A 798 6.78 10.25 -26.91
C PRO A 798 5.60 9.28 -27.08
N ARG A 799 5.67 8.11 -26.45
CA ARG A 799 4.64 7.05 -26.58
C ARG A 799 3.24 7.59 -26.29
N GLN A 800 3.13 8.53 -25.35
CA GLN A 800 1.87 9.11 -24.93
C GLN A 800 1.19 9.85 -26.09
N GLU A 801 1.95 10.60 -26.88
CA GLU A 801 1.41 11.34 -28.03
C GLU A 801 1.00 10.42 -29.17
N ILE A 802 1.77 9.34 -29.40
CA ILE A 802 1.38 8.31 -30.37
C ILE A 802 0.04 7.68 -29.98
N MET A 803 -0.15 7.38 -28.69
CA MET A 803 -1.40 6.79 -28.20
C MET A 803 -2.54 7.79 -28.15
N ASN A 804 -2.28 9.08 -27.87
CA ASN A 804 -3.27 10.16 -28.00
C ASN A 804 -3.74 10.27 -29.46
N PHE A 805 -2.84 10.13 -30.44
CA PHE A 805 -3.17 10.20 -31.86
C PHE A 805 -3.93 8.95 -32.35
N LEU A 806 -3.50 7.76 -31.94
CA LEU A 806 -4.11 6.50 -32.39
C LEU A 806 -5.42 6.20 -31.63
N ALA A 807 -5.44 6.22 -30.31
CA ALA A 807 -6.58 5.73 -29.55
C ALA A 807 -7.04 6.76 -28.50
N PRO A 808 -7.42 7.99 -28.90
CA PRO A 808 -7.65 9.11 -27.97
C PRO A 808 -8.66 8.78 -26.87
N ASN A 809 -9.71 8.00 -27.16
CA ASN A 809 -10.77 7.72 -26.18
C ASN A 809 -10.47 6.45 -25.36
N THR A 810 -9.98 5.38 -25.98
CA THR A 810 -9.81 4.07 -25.32
C THR A 810 -8.50 3.95 -24.56
N HIS A 811 -7.40 4.64 -24.93
CA HIS A 811 -6.07 4.41 -24.34
C HIS A 811 -5.91 4.83 -22.87
N ARG A 812 -6.90 5.53 -22.29
CA ARG A 812 -6.95 5.88 -20.85
C ARG A 812 -8.10 5.22 -20.11
N ASN A 813 -9.02 4.55 -20.81
CA ASN A 813 -10.22 3.98 -20.20
C ASN A 813 -10.05 2.47 -19.95
N VAL A 814 -9.57 2.12 -18.75
CA VAL A 814 -9.41 0.71 -18.35
C VAL A 814 -10.74 -0.02 -18.13
N PHE A 815 -11.83 0.70 -17.87
CA PHE A 815 -13.17 0.11 -17.75
C PHE A 815 -13.90 0.03 -19.09
N GLY A 816 -13.31 0.54 -20.18
CA GLY A 816 -13.84 0.36 -21.52
C GLY A 816 -13.82 -1.13 -21.92
N THR A 817 -14.84 -1.57 -22.66
CA THR A 817 -14.87 -2.92 -23.23
C THR A 817 -13.67 -3.12 -24.14
N ALA A 818 -12.82 -4.09 -23.80
CA ALA A 818 -11.65 -4.46 -24.56
C ALA A 818 -11.99 -5.45 -25.68
N VAL A 819 -12.79 -6.47 -25.37
CA VAL A 819 -13.13 -7.53 -26.33
C VAL A 819 -14.59 -7.93 -26.12
N LEU A 820 -15.28 -8.20 -27.22
CA LEU A 820 -16.58 -8.86 -27.22
C LEU A 820 -16.40 -10.31 -27.70
N LEU A 821 -16.77 -11.27 -26.85
CA LEU A 821 -16.73 -12.71 -27.16
C LEU A 821 -18.16 -13.27 -27.24
N PHE A 822 -18.37 -14.34 -27.98
CA PHE A 822 -19.68 -14.98 -28.09
C PHE A 822 -19.66 -16.40 -27.52
N SER A 823 -20.64 -16.71 -26.67
CA SER A 823 -20.90 -18.07 -26.18
C SER A 823 -22.22 -18.61 -26.73
N SER A 824 -22.34 -19.94 -26.85
CA SER A 824 -23.60 -20.60 -27.20
C SER A 824 -24.60 -20.37 -26.06
N GLY A 825 -25.72 -19.70 -26.36
CA GLY A 825 -26.81 -19.56 -25.41
C GLY A 825 -27.57 -20.86 -25.22
N SER A 826 -28.19 -21.05 -24.05
CA SER A 826 -29.10 -22.19 -23.79
C SER A 826 -30.30 -22.25 -24.74
N THR A 827 -30.64 -21.13 -25.38
CA THR A 827 -31.72 -20.99 -26.36
C THR A 827 -31.24 -21.06 -27.82
N GLY A 828 -29.96 -21.39 -28.07
CA GLY A 828 -29.35 -21.39 -29.41
C GLY A 828 -28.92 -20.02 -29.93
N ILE A 829 -29.42 -18.91 -29.37
CA ILE A 829 -29.00 -17.55 -29.72
C ILE A 829 -27.69 -17.19 -28.99
N PRO A 830 -26.63 -16.76 -29.68
CA PRO A 830 -25.36 -16.40 -29.06
C PRO A 830 -25.48 -15.26 -28.03
N LYS A 831 -24.81 -15.41 -26.89
CA LYS A 831 -24.66 -14.35 -25.87
C LYS A 831 -23.36 -13.60 -26.11
N GLY A 832 -23.44 -12.27 -26.22
CA GLY A 832 -22.25 -11.42 -26.34
C GLY A 832 -21.71 -11.07 -24.96
N ILE A 833 -20.51 -11.51 -24.61
CA ILE A 833 -19.87 -11.30 -23.31
C ILE A 833 -18.89 -10.12 -23.43
N MET A 834 -19.14 -9.07 -22.65
CA MET A 834 -18.30 -7.86 -22.67
C MET A 834 -17.20 -7.95 -21.60
N LEU A 835 -15.94 -8.03 -22.03
CA LEU A 835 -14.77 -8.00 -21.15
C LEU A 835 -14.10 -6.63 -21.25
N SER A 836 -13.89 -5.96 -20.11
CA SER A 836 -13.17 -4.69 -20.03
C SER A 836 -11.64 -4.89 -20.10
N HIS A 837 -10.92 -3.80 -20.33
CA HIS A 837 -9.46 -3.83 -20.25
C HIS A 837 -8.96 -4.21 -18.86
N HIS A 838 -9.62 -3.73 -17.81
CA HIS A 838 -9.31 -4.05 -16.43
C HIS A 838 -9.55 -5.53 -16.14
N ASN A 839 -10.62 -6.14 -16.68
CA ASN A 839 -10.87 -7.57 -16.48
C ASN A 839 -9.71 -8.42 -17.01
N ILE A 840 -9.26 -8.15 -18.24
CA ILE A 840 -8.16 -8.88 -18.88
C ILE A 840 -6.83 -8.57 -18.19
N ASN A 841 -6.56 -7.30 -17.85
CA ASN A 841 -5.33 -6.92 -17.14
C ASN A 841 -5.19 -7.67 -15.82
N SER A 842 -6.26 -7.71 -15.03
CA SER A 842 -6.28 -8.36 -13.72
C SER A 842 -6.08 -9.87 -13.84
N ASP A 843 -6.75 -10.53 -14.79
CA ASP A 843 -6.57 -11.97 -14.99
C ASP A 843 -5.15 -12.32 -15.47
N VAL A 844 -4.63 -11.59 -16.47
CA VAL A 844 -3.25 -11.75 -16.94
C VAL A 844 -2.25 -11.51 -15.80
N TYR A 845 -2.49 -10.52 -14.95
CA TYR A 845 -1.60 -10.24 -13.83
C TYR A 845 -1.57 -11.34 -12.78
N SER A 846 -2.74 -11.84 -12.38
CA SER A 846 -2.84 -12.97 -11.46
C SER A 846 -2.16 -14.21 -12.02
N CYS A 847 -2.37 -14.48 -13.31
CA CYS A 847 -1.70 -15.54 -14.05
C CYS A 847 -0.17 -15.39 -14.04
N ILE A 848 0.35 -14.18 -14.30
CA ILE A 848 1.80 -13.91 -14.32
C ILE A 848 2.45 -14.16 -12.96
N ARG A 849 1.76 -13.84 -11.87
CA ARG A 849 2.30 -14.00 -10.51
C ARG A 849 2.31 -15.44 -10.00
N ILE A 850 1.45 -16.32 -10.53
CA ILE A 850 1.31 -17.68 -10.00
C ILE A 850 1.99 -18.73 -10.91
N MET A 851 2.01 -18.53 -12.23
CA MET A 851 2.59 -19.52 -13.16
C MET A 851 4.13 -19.59 -13.17
N GLY A 852 4.81 -18.72 -12.41
CA GLY A 852 6.27 -18.73 -12.26
C GLY A 852 7.01 -18.50 -13.58
N TRP A 853 6.58 -17.51 -14.36
CA TRP A 853 7.15 -17.20 -15.67
C TRP A 853 8.65 -16.89 -15.62
N ARG A 854 9.35 -17.37 -16.65
CA ARG A 854 10.78 -17.18 -16.87
C ARG A 854 10.98 -16.37 -18.14
N ASN A 855 12.06 -15.58 -18.21
CA ASN A 855 12.42 -14.83 -19.42
C ASN A 855 12.71 -15.75 -20.64
N SER A 856 12.93 -17.05 -20.40
CA SER A 856 13.14 -18.06 -21.43
C SER A 856 11.84 -18.72 -21.90
N ASP A 857 10.68 -18.38 -21.30
CA ASP A 857 9.44 -19.07 -21.62
C ASP A 857 8.89 -18.73 -23.00
N ARG A 858 8.38 -19.75 -23.66
CA ARG A 858 7.81 -19.71 -25.01
C ARG A 858 6.52 -20.51 -25.04
N ILE A 859 5.47 -19.92 -25.57
CA ILE A 859 4.09 -20.43 -25.48
C ILE A 859 3.68 -21.07 -26.80
N VAL A 860 2.99 -22.21 -26.72
CA VAL A 860 2.28 -22.79 -27.86
C VAL A 860 1.00 -21.99 -28.12
N GLY A 861 0.89 -21.37 -29.30
CA GLY A 861 -0.28 -20.59 -29.72
C GLY A 861 -1.31 -21.44 -30.46
N ASN A 862 -1.78 -22.52 -29.85
CA ASN A 862 -2.71 -23.49 -30.44
C ASN A 862 -4.19 -23.14 -30.19
N LEU A 863 -4.50 -22.46 -29.09
CA LEU A 863 -5.88 -22.18 -28.72
C LEU A 863 -6.50 -21.09 -29.61
N PRO A 864 -7.78 -21.21 -30.03
CA PRO A 864 -8.43 -20.20 -30.86
C PRO A 864 -8.61 -18.87 -30.14
N LEU A 865 -8.34 -17.76 -30.83
CA LEU A 865 -8.43 -16.41 -30.25
C LEU A 865 -9.87 -15.89 -30.06
N PHE A 866 -10.88 -16.56 -30.61
CA PHE A 866 -12.29 -16.25 -30.32
C PHE A 866 -12.79 -16.87 -29.02
N HIS A 867 -11.96 -17.66 -28.33
CA HIS A 867 -12.21 -18.12 -26.97
C HIS A 867 -11.38 -17.31 -25.97
N SER A 868 -11.99 -17.01 -24.81
CA SER A 868 -11.32 -16.31 -23.72
C SER A 868 -10.02 -17.01 -23.28
N PHE A 869 -10.00 -18.35 -23.28
CA PHE A 869 -8.80 -19.10 -22.92
C PHE A 869 -7.66 -18.79 -23.89
N GLY A 870 -7.88 -18.90 -25.20
CA GLY A 870 -6.86 -18.59 -26.20
C GLY A 870 -6.47 -17.11 -26.24
N ILE A 871 -7.44 -16.18 -26.20
CA ILE A 871 -7.13 -14.75 -26.29
C ILE A 871 -6.37 -14.23 -25.06
N THR A 872 -6.66 -14.75 -23.87
CA THR A 872 -5.93 -14.35 -22.66
C THR A 872 -4.55 -15.00 -22.65
N THR A 873 -4.45 -16.33 -22.82
CA THR A 873 -3.19 -17.05 -22.55
C THR A 873 -2.24 -17.14 -23.74
N CYS A 874 -2.75 -17.35 -24.95
CA CYS A 874 -1.94 -17.47 -26.16
C CYS A 874 -1.69 -16.11 -26.84
N PHE A 875 -2.47 -15.08 -26.49
CA PHE A 875 -2.37 -13.75 -27.10
C PHE A 875 -1.95 -12.65 -26.10
N TRP A 876 -2.71 -12.38 -25.02
CA TRP A 876 -2.40 -11.21 -24.17
C TRP A 876 -1.16 -11.41 -23.30
N ILE A 877 -1.00 -12.57 -22.69
CA ILE A 877 0.21 -12.89 -21.89
C ILE A 877 1.51 -12.62 -22.67
N PRO A 878 1.76 -13.23 -23.86
CA PRO A 878 3.01 -13.02 -24.58
C PRO A 878 3.21 -11.58 -25.09
N LEU A 879 2.17 -10.75 -25.15
CA LEU A 879 2.29 -9.34 -25.51
C LEU A 879 2.51 -8.42 -24.29
N MET A 880 2.21 -8.90 -23.08
CA MET A 880 2.37 -8.14 -21.83
C MET A 880 3.67 -8.47 -21.09
N ILE A 881 4.24 -9.65 -21.31
CA ILE A 881 5.55 -10.08 -20.79
C ILE A 881 6.52 -10.40 -21.94
N LYS A 882 7.82 -10.50 -21.63
CA LYS A 882 8.87 -10.72 -22.65
C LYS A 882 8.94 -12.20 -23.02
N ALA A 883 7.86 -12.72 -23.58
CA ALA A 883 7.70 -14.11 -24.01
C ALA A 883 7.38 -14.19 -25.51
N LYS A 884 7.63 -15.35 -26.12
CA LYS A 884 7.32 -15.62 -27.54
C LYS A 884 6.18 -16.62 -27.64
N ALA A 885 5.17 -16.33 -28.46
CA ALA A 885 4.14 -17.29 -28.86
C ALA A 885 4.39 -17.77 -30.29
N VAL A 886 4.25 -19.08 -30.53
CA VAL A 886 4.29 -19.68 -31.87
C VAL A 886 2.94 -20.28 -32.21
N TYR A 887 2.26 -19.70 -33.19
CA TYR A 887 0.87 -20.02 -33.51
C TYR A 887 0.74 -21.20 -34.47
N VAL A 888 -0.16 -22.12 -34.10
CA VAL A 888 -0.61 -23.22 -34.94
C VAL A 888 -2.11 -23.01 -35.18
N PRO A 889 -2.54 -22.62 -36.40
CA PRO A 889 -3.93 -22.23 -36.67
C PRO A 889 -4.98 -23.30 -36.36
N ASN A 890 -4.65 -24.58 -36.57
CA ASN A 890 -5.55 -25.71 -36.34
C ASN A 890 -5.13 -26.46 -35.06
N PRO A 891 -5.90 -26.36 -33.95
CA PRO A 891 -5.58 -27.07 -32.71
C PRO A 891 -5.69 -28.60 -32.84
N LEU A 892 -6.34 -29.13 -33.88
CA LEU A 892 -6.51 -30.58 -34.10
C LEU A 892 -5.33 -31.22 -34.84
N ASP A 893 -4.42 -30.40 -35.36
CA ASP A 893 -3.21 -30.84 -36.06
C ASP A 893 -2.08 -31.15 -35.07
N GLY A 894 -2.23 -32.30 -34.38
CA GLY A 894 -1.26 -32.76 -33.39
C GLY A 894 0.16 -32.94 -33.94
N GLU A 895 0.32 -33.37 -35.19
CA GLU A 895 1.64 -33.55 -35.82
C GLU A 895 2.40 -32.24 -35.94
N THR A 896 1.73 -31.19 -36.46
CA THR A 896 2.32 -29.85 -36.52
C THR A 896 2.60 -29.29 -35.13
N ILE A 897 1.72 -29.53 -34.15
CA ILE A 897 1.93 -29.10 -32.75
C ILE A 897 3.22 -29.71 -32.19
N GLY A 898 3.39 -31.04 -32.27
CA GLY A 898 4.60 -31.71 -31.80
C GLY A 898 5.86 -31.21 -32.49
N ARG A 899 5.82 -31.08 -33.82
CA ARG A 899 6.93 -30.54 -34.62
C ARG A 899 7.32 -29.13 -34.18
N VAL A 900 6.35 -28.23 -34.04
CA VAL A 900 6.57 -26.83 -33.68
C VAL A 900 7.11 -26.68 -32.25
N ILE A 901 6.63 -27.51 -31.30
CA ILE A 901 7.15 -27.54 -29.93
C ILE A 901 8.65 -27.88 -29.93
N ALA A 902 9.03 -28.92 -30.67
CA ALA A 902 10.42 -29.37 -30.78
C ALA A 902 11.31 -28.32 -31.46
N GLU A 903 10.94 -27.88 -32.67
CA GLU A 903 11.75 -26.95 -33.50
C GLU A 903 11.97 -25.59 -32.82
N ASN A 904 10.96 -25.08 -32.10
CA ASN A 904 11.03 -23.74 -31.50
C ASN A 904 11.37 -23.78 -30.00
N GLY A 905 11.59 -24.97 -29.43
CA GLY A 905 11.88 -25.17 -28.01
C GLY A 905 10.80 -24.55 -27.11
N LEU A 906 9.53 -24.82 -27.40
CA LEU A 906 8.40 -24.25 -26.64
C LEU A 906 8.34 -24.85 -25.24
N THR A 907 8.04 -24.03 -24.23
CA THR A 907 8.16 -24.43 -22.81
C THR A 907 6.82 -24.51 -22.09
N VAL A 908 5.78 -23.84 -22.59
CA VAL A 908 4.45 -23.80 -21.98
C VAL A 908 3.38 -24.19 -22.99
N LEU A 909 2.63 -25.25 -22.67
CA LEU A 909 1.47 -25.72 -23.43
C LEU A 909 0.20 -25.52 -22.61
N LEU A 910 -0.80 -24.89 -23.23
CA LEU A 910 -2.14 -24.73 -22.69
C LEU A 910 -3.11 -25.46 -23.63
N ALA A 911 -3.93 -26.34 -23.10
CA ALA A 911 -4.78 -27.21 -23.91
C ALA A 911 -6.07 -27.58 -23.18
N THR A 912 -7.05 -28.13 -23.90
CA THR A 912 -8.10 -28.92 -23.26
C THR A 912 -7.59 -30.35 -23.05
N PRO A 913 -8.15 -31.13 -22.10
CA PRO A 913 -7.88 -32.56 -21.98
C PRO A 913 -8.05 -33.30 -23.33
N THR A 914 -9.08 -32.95 -24.10
CA THR A 914 -9.36 -33.51 -25.44
C THR A 914 -8.22 -33.24 -26.43
N PHE A 915 -7.73 -31.99 -26.53
CA PHE A 915 -6.58 -31.68 -27.38
C PHE A 915 -5.31 -32.38 -26.91
N LEU A 916 -5.08 -32.41 -25.59
CA LEU A 916 -3.91 -33.09 -25.02
C LEU A 916 -3.91 -34.59 -25.37
N GLN A 917 -5.07 -35.25 -25.29
CA GLN A 917 -5.23 -36.65 -25.70
C GLN A 917 -4.91 -36.85 -27.18
N SER A 918 -5.41 -35.98 -28.06
CA SER A 918 -5.06 -36.03 -29.48
C SER A 918 -3.56 -35.82 -29.72
N TYR A 919 -2.90 -34.96 -28.95
CA TYR A 919 -1.46 -34.72 -29.07
C TYR A 919 -0.64 -35.93 -28.62
N MET A 920 -1.04 -36.59 -27.53
CA MET A 920 -0.38 -37.83 -27.09
C MET A 920 -0.46 -38.95 -28.14
N ARG A 921 -1.56 -39.03 -28.90
CA ARG A 921 -1.72 -40.04 -29.96
C ARG A 921 -0.83 -39.77 -31.18
N LYS A 922 -0.60 -38.50 -31.53
CA LYS A 922 0.07 -38.10 -32.79
C LYS A 922 1.54 -37.70 -32.62
N CYS A 923 1.95 -37.28 -31.43
CA CYS A 923 3.30 -36.80 -31.16
C CYS A 923 4.18 -37.90 -30.55
N LYS A 924 5.49 -37.77 -30.74
CA LYS A 924 6.51 -38.59 -30.05
C LYS A 924 6.93 -37.92 -28.72
N PRO A 925 7.32 -38.69 -27.69
CA PRO A 925 7.79 -38.16 -26.41
C PRO A 925 8.87 -37.08 -26.52
N GLU A 926 9.82 -37.25 -27.45
CA GLU A 926 10.95 -36.34 -27.64
C GLU A 926 10.50 -34.94 -28.08
N GLN A 927 9.36 -34.85 -28.75
CA GLN A 927 8.79 -33.59 -29.21
C GLN A 927 8.29 -32.72 -28.05
N PHE A 928 7.99 -33.32 -26.89
CA PHE A 928 7.54 -32.61 -25.70
C PHE A 928 8.69 -32.27 -24.72
N LYS A 929 9.93 -32.66 -25.01
CA LYS A 929 11.07 -32.55 -24.09
C LYS A 929 11.38 -31.12 -23.61
N SER A 930 11.07 -30.11 -24.43
CA SER A 930 11.26 -28.70 -24.10
C SER A 930 10.19 -28.14 -23.16
N LEU A 931 9.02 -28.80 -23.06
CA LEU A 931 7.95 -28.36 -22.17
C LEU A 931 8.39 -28.46 -20.71
N ARG A 932 8.08 -27.41 -19.95
CA ARG A 932 8.23 -27.39 -18.48
C ARG A 932 6.89 -27.35 -17.76
N LEU A 933 5.83 -26.97 -18.45
CA LEU A 933 4.52 -26.71 -17.88
C LEU A 933 3.43 -27.00 -18.90
N VAL A 934 2.51 -27.88 -18.53
CA VAL A 934 1.29 -28.16 -19.26
C VAL A 934 0.12 -27.85 -18.35
N VAL A 935 -0.75 -26.93 -18.79
CA VAL A 935 -1.97 -26.58 -18.06
C VAL A 935 -3.17 -26.95 -18.92
N THR A 936 -4.11 -27.66 -18.33
CA THR A 936 -5.40 -28.00 -18.94
C THR A 936 -6.52 -27.22 -18.29
N GLY A 937 -7.54 -26.90 -19.08
CA GLY A 937 -8.74 -26.24 -18.60
C GLY A 937 -9.88 -26.39 -19.59
N ALA A 938 -10.96 -25.64 -19.34
CA ALA A 938 -12.23 -25.69 -20.06
C ALA A 938 -13.03 -27.00 -19.92
N GLU A 939 -12.39 -28.14 -19.67
CA GLU A 939 -13.02 -29.43 -19.38
C GLU A 939 -12.35 -30.09 -18.18
N LYS A 940 -13.06 -31.01 -17.52
CA LYS A 940 -12.53 -31.79 -16.41
C LYS A 940 -11.38 -32.68 -16.88
N LEU A 941 -10.24 -32.61 -16.19
CA LEU A 941 -9.09 -33.46 -16.49
C LEU A 941 -9.35 -34.88 -15.99
N ARG A 942 -9.44 -35.84 -16.91
CA ARG A 942 -9.51 -37.25 -16.53
C ARG A 942 -8.14 -37.73 -16.03
N ARG A 943 -8.17 -38.57 -14.99
CA ARG A 943 -6.97 -39.07 -14.32
C ARG A 943 -6.09 -39.91 -15.24
N ASP A 944 -6.69 -40.75 -16.08
CA ASP A 944 -5.98 -41.60 -17.04
C ASP A 944 -5.21 -40.77 -18.08
N ILE A 945 -5.78 -39.65 -18.54
CA ILE A 945 -5.09 -38.72 -19.46
C ILE A 945 -3.86 -38.11 -18.79
N ALA A 946 -3.99 -37.67 -17.54
CA ALA A 946 -2.89 -37.09 -16.78
C ALA A 946 -1.76 -38.12 -16.52
N GLU A 947 -2.12 -39.35 -16.13
CA GLU A 947 -1.17 -40.44 -15.87
C GLU A 947 -0.45 -40.87 -17.15
N LYS A 948 -1.17 -41.04 -18.28
CA LYS A 948 -0.58 -41.35 -19.58
C LYS A 948 0.40 -40.25 -20.03
N PHE A 949 0.03 -38.98 -19.89
CA PHE A 949 0.92 -37.86 -20.27
C PHE A 949 2.19 -37.84 -19.41
N LYS A 950 2.06 -38.10 -18.11
CA LYS A 950 3.19 -38.20 -17.19
C LYS A 950 4.11 -39.38 -17.53
N GLN A 951 3.56 -40.54 -17.86
CA GLN A 951 4.36 -41.69 -18.30
C GLN A 951 5.11 -41.39 -19.59
N MET A 952 4.46 -40.69 -20.52
CA MET A 952 5.05 -40.31 -21.80
C MET A 952 6.17 -39.25 -21.67
N THR A 953 6.01 -38.25 -20.79
CA THR A 953 6.87 -37.05 -20.80
C THR A 953 7.61 -36.78 -19.50
N GLY A 954 7.22 -37.42 -18.40
CA GLY A 954 7.67 -37.13 -17.04
C GLY A 954 7.03 -35.87 -16.42
N LEU A 955 6.17 -35.15 -17.14
CA LEU A 955 5.53 -33.92 -16.67
C LEU A 955 4.14 -34.19 -16.08
N GLU A 956 3.84 -33.49 -15.00
CA GLU A 956 2.48 -33.46 -14.44
C GLU A 956 1.60 -32.46 -15.19
N VAL A 957 0.38 -32.87 -15.50
CA VAL A 957 -0.63 -32.00 -16.10
C VAL A 957 -1.32 -31.22 -14.98
N ILE A 958 -1.29 -29.88 -15.08
CA ILE A 958 -1.92 -29.00 -14.10
C ILE A 958 -3.34 -28.65 -14.57
N GLU A 959 -4.34 -28.90 -13.74
CA GLU A 959 -5.73 -28.53 -14.04
C GLU A 959 -6.04 -27.11 -13.55
N GLY A 960 -6.84 -26.36 -14.31
CA GLY A 960 -7.36 -25.06 -13.93
C GLY A 960 -8.83 -24.89 -14.33
N TYR A 961 -9.53 -24.00 -13.64
CA TYR A 961 -10.95 -23.72 -13.86
C TYR A 961 -11.17 -22.27 -14.23
N GLY A 962 -12.22 -22.05 -15.03
CA GLY A 962 -12.52 -20.75 -15.60
C GLY A 962 -13.69 -20.76 -16.58
N SER A 963 -14.21 -19.58 -16.87
CA SER A 963 -15.29 -19.36 -17.85
C SER A 963 -15.07 -18.06 -18.62
N THR A 964 -15.76 -17.85 -19.74
CA THR A 964 -15.59 -16.63 -20.53
C THR A 964 -16.03 -15.38 -19.78
N GLU A 965 -17.07 -15.48 -18.96
CA GLU A 965 -17.57 -14.44 -18.07
C GLU A 965 -16.58 -14.05 -16.96
N LEU A 966 -15.48 -14.80 -16.79
CA LEU A 966 -14.47 -14.63 -15.72
C LEU A 966 -13.05 -14.36 -16.27
N SER A 967 -12.93 -13.97 -17.54
CA SER A 967 -11.73 -13.43 -18.19
C SER A 967 -10.43 -14.24 -18.45
N PRO A 968 -10.35 -15.59 -18.47
CA PRO A 968 -11.24 -16.62 -17.95
C PRO A 968 -10.79 -17.29 -16.65
N ILE A 969 -9.57 -17.07 -16.17
CA ILE A 969 -8.95 -17.95 -15.19
C ILE A 969 -9.45 -17.63 -13.78
N VAL A 970 -9.94 -18.63 -13.06
CA VAL A 970 -10.42 -18.49 -11.67
C VAL A 970 -9.47 -19.17 -10.70
N SER A 971 -9.03 -20.38 -11.02
CA SER A 971 -8.17 -21.20 -10.16
C SER A 971 -7.19 -22.03 -10.97
N ILE A 972 -6.08 -22.42 -10.33
CA ILE A 972 -5.10 -23.35 -10.89
C ILE A 972 -4.58 -24.30 -9.81
N ASN A 973 -4.45 -25.58 -10.14
CA ASN A 973 -4.00 -26.62 -9.23
C ASN A 973 -2.50 -26.54 -8.94
N ILE A 974 -2.12 -25.67 -8.01
CA ILE A 974 -0.74 -25.39 -7.66
C ILE A 974 -0.31 -26.09 -6.38
N ALA A 975 0.88 -26.70 -6.40
CA ALA A 975 1.48 -27.30 -5.22
C ALA A 975 2.05 -26.25 -4.24
N ASN A 976 2.78 -26.72 -3.24
CA ASN A 976 3.41 -25.88 -2.19
C ASN A 976 4.45 -24.88 -2.73
N SER A 977 4.74 -24.82 -4.03
CA SER A 977 5.60 -23.80 -4.63
C SER A 977 5.32 -23.64 -6.12
N ILE A 978 5.39 -22.40 -6.63
CA ILE A 978 5.33 -22.13 -8.08
C ILE A 978 6.46 -22.83 -8.86
N LEU A 979 7.59 -23.16 -8.20
CA LEU A 979 8.72 -23.86 -8.81
C LEU A 979 8.45 -25.33 -9.09
N ASN A 980 7.39 -25.89 -8.48
CA ASN A 980 6.96 -27.27 -8.66
C ASN A 980 5.83 -27.41 -9.71
N LEU A 981 5.37 -26.29 -10.31
CA LEU A 981 4.43 -26.35 -11.42
C LEU A 981 4.99 -27.20 -12.57
N GLY A 982 4.16 -28.10 -13.10
CA GLY A 982 4.55 -29.10 -14.11
C GLY A 982 5.32 -30.31 -13.55
N LYS A 983 5.68 -30.32 -12.26
CA LYS A 983 6.34 -31.46 -11.59
C LYS A 983 5.47 -32.16 -10.55
N ARG A 984 4.56 -31.42 -9.93
CA ARG A 984 3.60 -31.94 -8.94
C ARG A 984 2.33 -31.09 -8.93
N PRO A 985 1.13 -31.68 -9.05
CA PRO A 985 -0.11 -30.95 -8.76
C PRO A 985 -0.22 -30.68 -7.26
N GLY A 986 -1.00 -29.66 -6.87
CA GLY A 986 -1.30 -29.43 -5.46
C GLY A 986 -2.16 -30.53 -4.86
N LYS A 987 -3.37 -30.69 -5.41
CA LYS A 987 -4.33 -31.71 -4.99
C LYS A 987 -4.98 -32.37 -6.22
N PRO A 988 -4.57 -33.59 -6.62
CA PRO A 988 -5.16 -34.27 -7.77
C PRO A 988 -6.70 -34.33 -7.70
N GLY A 989 -7.39 -34.11 -8.83
CA GLY A 989 -8.86 -34.07 -8.89
C GLY A 989 -9.51 -32.77 -8.41
N SER A 990 -8.72 -31.80 -7.96
CA SER A 990 -9.16 -30.42 -7.72
C SER A 990 -8.74 -29.51 -8.88
N VAL A 991 -9.50 -28.44 -9.10
CA VAL A 991 -9.16 -27.36 -10.03
C VAL A 991 -8.27 -26.28 -9.38
N GLY A 992 -7.78 -26.56 -8.17
CA GLY A 992 -6.93 -25.69 -7.38
C GLY A 992 -7.69 -24.63 -6.56
N PRO A 993 -6.97 -23.85 -5.76
CA PRO A 993 -7.53 -22.71 -5.05
C PRO A 993 -7.70 -21.48 -5.97
N PRO A 994 -8.58 -20.53 -5.59
CA PRO A 994 -8.75 -19.27 -6.33
C PRO A 994 -7.43 -18.51 -6.51
N MET A 995 -7.27 -17.90 -7.68
CA MET A 995 -6.13 -17.04 -7.98
C MET A 995 -6.15 -15.76 -7.13
N SER A 996 -5.00 -15.09 -7.03
CA SER A 996 -4.89 -13.84 -6.27
C SER A 996 -5.90 -12.80 -6.76
N GLY A 997 -6.60 -12.15 -5.82
CA GLY A 997 -7.63 -11.14 -6.14
C GLY A 997 -8.97 -11.72 -6.59
N ILE A 998 -9.15 -13.04 -6.56
CA ILE A 998 -10.42 -13.71 -6.88
C ILE A 998 -10.91 -14.43 -5.63
N CYS A 999 -12.18 -14.20 -5.29
CA CYS A 999 -12.87 -14.85 -4.19
C CYS A 999 -13.93 -15.81 -4.75
N VAL A 1000 -14.01 -17.01 -4.17
CA VAL A 1000 -15.00 -18.02 -4.53
C VAL A 1000 -15.75 -18.46 -3.29
N LYS A 1001 -17.08 -18.49 -3.35
CA LYS A 1001 -17.96 -19.02 -2.32
C LYS A 1001 -18.72 -20.22 -2.86
N ILE A 1002 -18.96 -21.19 -1.98
CA ILE A 1002 -19.88 -22.30 -2.22
C ILE A 1002 -21.13 -22.01 -1.41
N VAL A 1003 -22.28 -21.91 -2.07
CA VAL A 1003 -23.54 -21.54 -1.44
C VAL A 1003 -24.62 -22.58 -1.70
N ASN A 1004 -25.64 -22.63 -0.84
CA ASN A 1004 -26.85 -23.37 -1.14
C ASN A 1004 -27.50 -22.76 -2.41
N PRO A 1005 -27.84 -23.55 -3.44
CA PRO A 1005 -28.41 -23.02 -4.68
C PRO A 1005 -29.76 -22.29 -4.51
N GLU A 1006 -30.52 -22.61 -3.48
CA GLU A 1006 -31.86 -22.04 -3.21
C GLU A 1006 -31.79 -20.83 -2.27
N THR A 1007 -31.11 -20.95 -1.12
CA THR A 1007 -31.05 -19.89 -0.11
C THR A 1007 -29.92 -18.87 -0.35
N LEU A 1008 -28.92 -19.24 -1.16
CA LEU A 1008 -27.66 -18.50 -1.36
C LEU A 1008 -26.84 -18.30 -0.07
N GLU A 1009 -27.14 -19.05 0.98
CA GLU A 1009 -26.34 -19.09 2.20
C GLU A 1009 -25.03 -19.86 1.97
N GLU A 1010 -23.93 -19.34 2.54
CA GLU A 1010 -22.61 -19.95 2.41
C GLU A 1010 -22.57 -21.31 3.15
N LEU A 1011 -22.10 -22.34 2.45
CA LEU A 1011 -21.99 -23.69 2.99
C LEU A 1011 -20.68 -23.92 3.74
N GLU A 1012 -20.67 -24.90 4.64
CA GLU A 1012 -19.47 -25.29 5.36
C GLU A 1012 -18.44 -25.97 4.43
N PRO A 1013 -17.14 -25.93 4.77
CA PRO A 1013 -16.09 -26.56 3.97
C PRO A 1013 -16.38 -28.03 3.67
N GLY A 1014 -16.20 -28.43 2.41
CA GLY A 1014 -16.42 -29.79 1.90
C GLY A 1014 -17.85 -30.10 1.46
N GLN A 1015 -18.83 -29.26 1.79
CA GLN A 1015 -20.20 -29.40 1.30
C GLN A 1015 -20.31 -28.97 -0.16
N GLU A 1016 -21.16 -29.66 -0.92
CA GLU A 1016 -21.40 -29.36 -2.34
C GLU A 1016 -22.50 -28.32 -2.48
N GLY A 1017 -22.25 -27.33 -3.34
CA GLY A 1017 -23.19 -26.24 -3.59
C GLY A 1017 -22.82 -25.43 -4.82
N LEU A 1018 -23.58 -24.37 -5.07
CA LEU A 1018 -23.40 -23.47 -6.18
C LEU A 1018 -22.14 -22.62 -6.00
N MET A 1019 -21.31 -22.56 -7.03
CA MET A 1019 -20.11 -21.75 -7.03
C MET A 1019 -20.41 -20.30 -7.45
N LEU A 1020 -20.09 -19.35 -6.57
CA LEU A 1020 -20.14 -17.93 -6.85
C LEU A 1020 -18.72 -17.36 -6.90
N VAL A 1021 -18.45 -16.48 -7.87
CA VAL A 1021 -17.13 -15.86 -8.06
C VAL A 1021 -17.22 -14.34 -7.99
N LYS A 1022 -16.31 -13.71 -7.24
CA LYS A 1022 -16.18 -12.25 -7.14
C LYS A 1022 -14.74 -11.84 -7.35
N GLY A 1023 -14.53 -10.78 -8.12
CA GLY A 1023 -13.20 -10.25 -8.42
C GLY A 1023 -13.19 -9.41 -9.68
N PRO A 1024 -12.06 -8.74 -9.97
CA PRO A 1024 -11.91 -7.89 -11.14
C PRO A 1024 -11.98 -8.65 -12.45
N ASN A 1025 -11.94 -9.97 -12.43
CA ASN A 1025 -12.03 -10.83 -13.61
C ASN A 1025 -13.47 -11.04 -14.11
N VAL A 1026 -14.48 -10.69 -13.30
CA VAL A 1026 -15.90 -10.78 -13.68
C VAL A 1026 -16.23 -9.80 -14.80
N MET A 1027 -16.90 -10.29 -15.85
CA MET A 1027 -17.32 -9.52 -17.02
C MET A 1027 -18.15 -8.28 -16.68
N GLN A 1028 -18.26 -7.36 -17.64
CA GLN A 1028 -19.16 -6.20 -17.50
C GLN A 1028 -20.64 -6.59 -17.57
N GLY A 1029 -20.94 -7.66 -18.32
CA GLY A 1029 -22.29 -8.14 -18.58
C GLY A 1029 -22.48 -8.67 -19.99
N TYR A 1030 -23.71 -9.08 -20.29
CA TYR A 1030 -24.12 -9.51 -21.63
C TYR A 1030 -24.55 -8.31 -22.48
N LEU A 1031 -24.08 -8.25 -23.74
CA LEU A 1031 -24.36 -7.18 -24.69
C LEU A 1031 -25.87 -7.07 -24.95
N ASP A 1032 -26.40 -5.86 -24.71
CA ASP A 1032 -27.81 -5.49 -24.86
C ASP A 1032 -28.78 -6.43 -24.09
N GLU A 1033 -28.31 -7.07 -23.00
CA GLU A 1033 -29.10 -7.99 -22.15
C GLU A 1033 -28.94 -7.69 -20.65
N PRO A 1034 -29.42 -6.53 -20.15
CA PRO A 1034 -29.27 -6.15 -18.74
C PRO A 1034 -30.01 -7.11 -17.78
N GLN A 1035 -31.19 -7.61 -18.16
CA GLN A 1035 -31.96 -8.54 -17.32
C GLN A 1035 -31.18 -9.85 -17.05
N LYS A 1036 -30.68 -10.51 -18.11
CA LYS A 1036 -29.84 -11.72 -17.96
C LYS A 1036 -28.54 -11.43 -17.22
N THR A 1037 -28.01 -10.21 -17.34
CA THR A 1037 -26.83 -9.78 -16.57
C THR A 1037 -27.14 -9.71 -15.08
N HIS A 1038 -28.27 -9.13 -14.68
CA HIS A 1038 -28.70 -9.05 -13.28
C HIS A 1038 -29.10 -10.40 -12.67
N GLU A 1039 -29.54 -11.36 -13.49
CA GLU A 1039 -29.81 -12.73 -13.06
C GLU A 1039 -28.54 -13.44 -12.57
N VAL A 1040 -27.42 -13.25 -13.29
CA VAL A 1040 -26.16 -13.95 -13.02
C VAL A 1040 -25.15 -13.12 -12.24
N ILE A 1041 -25.24 -11.79 -12.21
CA ILE A 1041 -24.37 -10.91 -11.41
C ILE A 1041 -25.20 -10.18 -10.35
N LYS A 1042 -24.98 -10.51 -9.08
CA LYS A 1042 -25.64 -9.88 -7.92
C LYS A 1042 -24.61 -9.41 -6.90
N ASN A 1043 -24.62 -8.12 -6.54
CA ASN A 1043 -23.67 -7.53 -5.58
C ASN A 1043 -22.18 -7.83 -5.89
N GLY A 1044 -21.83 -7.88 -7.18
CA GLY A 1044 -20.48 -8.21 -7.66
C GLY A 1044 -20.13 -9.70 -7.68
N TRP A 1045 -21.04 -10.58 -7.24
CA TRP A 1045 -20.90 -12.03 -7.35
C TRP A 1045 -21.50 -12.54 -8.66
N TYR A 1046 -20.70 -13.24 -9.44
CA TYR A 1046 -21.13 -13.98 -10.62
C TYR A 1046 -21.50 -15.41 -10.26
N ASN A 1047 -22.72 -15.80 -10.60
CA ASN A 1047 -23.22 -17.17 -10.54
C ASN A 1047 -22.70 -17.95 -11.75
N THR A 1048 -21.83 -18.94 -11.51
CA THR A 1048 -21.22 -19.73 -12.60
C THR A 1048 -22.17 -20.77 -13.19
N GLY A 1049 -23.20 -21.15 -12.44
CA GLY A 1049 -24.03 -22.31 -12.73
C GLY A 1049 -23.32 -23.65 -12.49
N ASP A 1050 -22.09 -23.65 -11.96
CA ASP A 1050 -21.33 -24.86 -11.66
C ASP A 1050 -21.50 -25.25 -10.18
N ILE A 1051 -21.62 -26.55 -9.92
CA ILE A 1051 -21.70 -27.12 -8.58
C ILE A 1051 -20.32 -27.63 -8.18
N GLY A 1052 -19.90 -27.32 -6.97
CA GLY A 1052 -18.63 -27.78 -6.44
C GLY A 1052 -18.55 -27.65 -4.94
N LYS A 1053 -17.37 -27.98 -4.42
CA LYS A 1053 -17.03 -27.85 -3.00
C LYS A 1053 -15.66 -27.22 -2.82
N MET A 1054 -15.47 -26.57 -1.68
CA MET A 1054 -14.19 -26.00 -1.25
C MET A 1054 -13.76 -26.67 0.05
N ASP A 1055 -12.53 -27.16 0.12
CA ASP A 1055 -11.98 -27.68 1.38
C ASP A 1055 -11.38 -26.58 2.27
N LEU A 1056 -10.84 -26.98 3.44
CA LEU A 1056 -10.24 -26.07 4.42
C LEU A 1056 -9.00 -25.34 3.90
N ASP A 1057 -8.23 -25.99 3.01
CA ASP A 1057 -7.06 -25.42 2.34
C ASP A 1057 -7.47 -24.46 1.21
N GLY A 1058 -8.77 -24.45 0.86
CA GLY A 1058 -9.36 -23.61 -0.18
C GLY A 1058 -9.29 -24.17 -1.59
N TYR A 1059 -8.94 -25.44 -1.75
CA TYR A 1059 -8.96 -26.12 -3.05
C TYR A 1059 -10.41 -26.37 -3.48
N LEU A 1060 -10.69 -26.04 -4.73
CA LEU A 1060 -12.00 -26.22 -5.34
C LEU A 1060 -12.07 -27.56 -6.06
N THR A 1061 -13.18 -28.27 -5.92
CA THR A 1061 -13.53 -29.43 -6.76
C THR A 1061 -14.85 -29.15 -7.43
N VAL A 1062 -14.87 -29.15 -8.76
CA VAL A 1062 -16.09 -29.06 -9.55
C VAL A 1062 -16.71 -30.46 -9.62
N THR A 1063 -17.94 -30.59 -9.12
CA THR A 1063 -18.66 -31.87 -9.01
C THR A 1063 -19.76 -32.02 -10.07
N GLY A 1064 -20.23 -30.91 -10.64
CA GLY A 1064 -21.15 -30.93 -11.78
C GLY A 1064 -21.54 -29.54 -12.22
N ARG A 1065 -22.60 -29.45 -13.02
CA ARG A 1065 -23.17 -28.17 -13.49
C ARG A 1065 -24.67 -28.18 -13.27
N LEU A 1066 -25.24 -27.14 -12.67
CA LEU A 1066 -26.66 -27.06 -12.27
C LEU A 1066 -27.62 -27.39 -13.42
N SER A 1067 -27.26 -27.05 -14.66
CA SER A 1067 -28.06 -27.35 -15.86
C SER A 1067 -27.95 -28.80 -16.37
N ARG A 1068 -27.02 -29.61 -15.84
CA ARG A 1068 -26.80 -31.03 -16.16
C ARG A 1068 -27.27 -31.94 -15.02
N PHE A 1069 -28.34 -31.52 -14.38
CA PHE A 1069 -29.08 -32.32 -13.43
C PHE A 1069 -30.49 -32.51 -13.96
N SER A 1070 -31.03 -33.69 -13.74
CA SER A 1070 -32.46 -33.91 -13.89
C SER A 1070 -33.14 -33.99 -12.55
N LYS A 1071 -34.29 -33.34 -12.42
CA LYS A 1071 -35.09 -33.41 -11.20
C LYS A 1071 -36.13 -34.51 -11.36
N ILE A 1072 -35.83 -35.69 -10.85
CA ILE A 1072 -36.65 -36.89 -10.99
C ILE A 1072 -37.22 -37.27 -9.62
N GLY A 1073 -38.54 -37.19 -9.47
CA GLY A 1073 -39.20 -37.54 -8.20
C GLY A 1073 -38.78 -36.68 -6.99
N GLY A 1074 -38.35 -35.44 -7.24
CA GLY A 1074 -37.87 -34.52 -6.20
C GLY A 1074 -36.36 -34.59 -5.91
N GLU A 1075 -35.66 -35.59 -6.42
CA GLU A 1075 -34.21 -35.76 -6.30
C GLU A 1075 -33.47 -35.12 -7.50
N MET A 1076 -32.32 -34.49 -7.26
CA MET A 1076 -31.46 -33.92 -8.30
C MET A 1076 -30.43 -34.95 -8.74
N ILE A 1077 -30.62 -35.52 -9.93
CA ILE A 1077 -29.79 -36.60 -10.47
C ILE A 1077 -28.72 -36.01 -11.41
N PRO A 1078 -27.42 -36.13 -11.10
CA PRO A 1078 -26.36 -35.57 -11.93
C PRO A 1078 -26.13 -36.43 -13.18
N HIS A 1079 -26.31 -35.86 -14.37
CA HIS A 1079 -26.12 -36.57 -15.65
C HIS A 1079 -24.71 -37.16 -15.78
N GLU A 1080 -23.69 -36.42 -15.32
CA GLU A 1080 -22.28 -36.82 -15.42
C GLU A 1080 -21.90 -38.04 -14.56
N LEU A 1081 -22.59 -38.26 -13.43
CA LEU A 1081 -22.34 -39.46 -12.62
C LEU A 1081 -22.90 -40.71 -13.29
N VAL A 1082 -24.06 -40.58 -13.94
CA VAL A 1082 -24.66 -41.65 -14.74
C VAL A 1082 -23.77 -41.95 -15.96
N GLU A 1083 -23.29 -40.90 -16.66
CA GLU A 1083 -22.29 -41.07 -17.72
C GLU A 1083 -21.04 -41.80 -17.21
N LYS A 1084 -20.47 -41.38 -16.09
CA LYS A 1084 -19.27 -42.01 -15.54
C LYS A 1084 -19.50 -43.50 -15.22
N ALA A 1085 -20.63 -43.84 -14.61
CA ALA A 1085 -20.97 -45.22 -14.30
C ALA A 1085 -21.04 -46.09 -15.57
N ILE A 1086 -21.69 -45.59 -16.62
CA ILE A 1086 -21.78 -46.29 -17.91
C ILE A 1086 -20.41 -46.37 -18.59
N PHE A 1087 -19.58 -45.32 -18.55
CA PHE A 1087 -18.22 -45.36 -19.08
C PHE A 1087 -17.35 -46.45 -18.42
N GLU A 1088 -17.46 -46.62 -17.10
CA GLU A 1088 -16.74 -47.65 -16.36
C GLU A 1088 -17.19 -49.06 -16.76
N ILE A 1089 -18.46 -49.26 -17.12
CA ILE A 1089 -19.02 -50.52 -17.60
C ILE A 1089 -18.53 -50.82 -19.03
N LEU A 1090 -18.65 -49.84 -19.92
CA LEU A 1090 -18.26 -49.97 -21.33
C LEU A 1090 -16.74 -50.11 -21.54
N LYS A 1091 -15.91 -49.82 -20.52
CA LYS A 1091 -14.44 -49.80 -20.59
C LYS A 1091 -13.91 -48.97 -21.78
N SER A 1092 -14.68 -48.00 -22.25
CA SER A 1092 -14.37 -47.21 -23.44
C SER A 1092 -13.48 -46.02 -23.08
N GLU A 1093 -12.43 -45.79 -23.88
CA GLU A 1093 -11.52 -44.65 -23.67
C GLU A 1093 -12.04 -43.34 -24.32
N ASP A 1094 -12.90 -43.45 -25.33
CA ASP A 1094 -13.44 -42.32 -26.09
C ASP A 1094 -14.83 -41.92 -25.57
N ARG A 1095 -15.20 -40.64 -25.70
CA ARG A 1095 -16.52 -40.15 -25.29
C ARG A 1095 -17.57 -40.72 -26.26
N CYS A 1096 -18.25 -41.80 -25.86
CA CYS A 1096 -19.26 -42.51 -26.65
C CYS A 1096 -20.69 -42.35 -26.15
N ILE A 1097 -20.91 -41.71 -25.00
CA ILE A 1097 -22.25 -41.48 -24.43
C ILE A 1097 -22.44 -40.02 -23.96
N ALA A 1098 -23.70 -39.59 -23.90
CA ALA A 1098 -24.16 -38.34 -23.31
C ALA A 1098 -25.53 -38.55 -22.65
N VAL A 1099 -25.67 -38.17 -21.37
CA VAL A 1099 -26.92 -38.25 -20.62
C VAL A 1099 -27.61 -36.89 -20.61
N MET A 1100 -28.92 -36.90 -20.89
CA MET A 1100 -29.79 -35.72 -20.92
C MET A 1100 -31.09 -35.99 -20.16
N GLY A 1101 -31.73 -34.92 -19.70
CA GLY A 1101 -33.09 -34.95 -19.15
C GLY A 1101 -34.14 -34.78 -20.24
N ALA A 1102 -35.24 -35.54 -20.13
CA ALA A 1102 -36.44 -35.35 -20.93
C ALA A 1102 -37.68 -35.30 -20.02
N PRO A 1103 -38.77 -34.61 -20.39
CA PRO A 1103 -40.00 -34.60 -19.60
C PRO A 1103 -40.57 -36.01 -19.40
N ASP A 1104 -41.10 -36.28 -18.20
CA ASP A 1104 -41.81 -37.51 -17.85
C ASP A 1104 -43.08 -37.18 -17.05
N SER A 1105 -44.23 -37.69 -17.50
CA SER A 1105 -45.54 -37.37 -16.92
C SER A 1105 -45.72 -37.87 -15.49
N SER A 1106 -44.91 -38.83 -15.03
CA SER A 1106 -45.05 -39.44 -13.71
C SER A 1106 -44.03 -38.93 -12.69
N LYS A 1107 -42.81 -38.59 -13.13
CA LYS A 1107 -41.69 -38.22 -12.23
C LYS A 1107 -41.14 -36.81 -12.46
N GLY A 1108 -41.77 -36.03 -13.34
CA GLY A 1108 -41.30 -34.72 -13.78
C GLY A 1108 -40.33 -34.84 -14.95
N GLU A 1109 -39.20 -35.52 -14.73
CA GLU A 1109 -38.21 -35.82 -15.76
C GLU A 1109 -37.80 -37.30 -15.78
N LYS A 1110 -37.22 -37.74 -16.89
CA LYS A 1110 -36.54 -39.03 -17.09
C LYS A 1110 -35.16 -38.82 -17.71
N LEU A 1111 -34.24 -39.77 -17.49
CA LEU A 1111 -32.93 -39.77 -18.13
C LEU A 1111 -33.00 -40.43 -19.52
N VAL A 1112 -32.32 -39.82 -20.48
CA VAL A 1112 -32.10 -40.31 -21.85
C VAL A 1112 -30.61 -40.39 -22.13
N VAL A 1113 -30.13 -41.51 -22.67
CA VAL A 1113 -28.73 -41.77 -22.98
C VAL A 1113 -28.55 -41.73 -24.49
N VAL A 1114 -27.90 -40.70 -25.02
CA VAL A 1114 -27.50 -40.64 -26.43
C VAL A 1114 -26.12 -41.27 -26.54
N HIS A 1115 -25.95 -42.25 -27.42
CA HIS A 1115 -24.67 -42.95 -27.55
C HIS A 1115 -24.26 -43.13 -29.02
N SER A 1116 -22.96 -43.09 -29.27
CA SER A 1116 -22.40 -43.63 -30.52
C SER A 1116 -22.43 -45.15 -30.48
N LYS A 1117 -21.96 -45.82 -31.53
CA LYS A 1117 -21.83 -47.28 -31.54
C LYS A 1117 -21.05 -47.78 -30.30
N ILE A 1118 -21.68 -48.67 -29.53
CA ILE A 1118 -21.15 -49.29 -28.30
C ILE A 1118 -21.22 -50.82 -28.44
N GLU A 1119 -20.36 -51.54 -27.73
CA GLU A 1119 -20.24 -53.01 -27.83
C GLU A 1119 -21.23 -53.78 -26.94
N MET A 1120 -21.92 -53.10 -26.03
CA MET A 1120 -22.91 -53.67 -25.11
C MET A 1120 -24.32 -53.15 -25.43
N THR A 1121 -25.33 -53.98 -25.23
CA THR A 1121 -26.74 -53.61 -25.35
C THR A 1121 -27.20 -52.73 -24.17
N PRO A 1122 -28.20 -51.84 -24.35
CA PRO A 1122 -28.78 -51.06 -23.26
C PRO A 1122 -29.23 -51.92 -22.06
N GLU A 1123 -29.76 -53.12 -22.31
CA GLU A 1123 -30.19 -54.06 -21.29
C GLU A 1123 -29.02 -54.58 -20.44
N GLU A 1124 -27.91 -54.97 -21.07
CA GLU A 1124 -26.69 -55.40 -20.36
C GLU A 1124 -26.09 -54.26 -19.52
N ILE A 1125 -26.09 -53.03 -20.05
CA ILE A 1125 -25.63 -51.84 -19.30
C ILE A 1125 -26.52 -51.59 -18.08
N ILE A 1126 -27.83 -51.74 -18.21
CA ILE A 1126 -28.77 -51.56 -17.10
C ILE A 1126 -28.59 -52.62 -16.02
N GLU A 1127 -28.33 -53.87 -16.40
CA GLU A 1127 -28.05 -54.96 -15.46
C GLU A 1127 -26.76 -54.68 -14.67
N GLU A 1128 -25.68 -54.31 -15.35
CA GLU A 1128 -24.41 -53.90 -14.72
C GLU A 1128 -24.56 -52.66 -13.81
N LEU A 1129 -25.38 -51.67 -14.20
CA LEU A 1129 -25.68 -50.51 -13.35
C LEU A 1129 -26.42 -50.92 -12.06
N ARG A 1130 -27.28 -51.95 -12.12
CA ARG A 1130 -27.95 -52.51 -10.93
C ARG A 1130 -26.98 -53.30 -10.07
N GLU A 1131 -26.11 -54.11 -10.68
CA GLU A 1131 -25.08 -54.86 -9.95
C GLU A 1131 -24.09 -53.94 -9.22
N LYS A 1132 -23.82 -52.75 -9.79
CA LYS A 1132 -23.04 -51.69 -9.14
C LYS A 1132 -23.82 -50.87 -8.08
N GLU A 1133 -25.00 -51.32 -7.69
CA GLU A 1133 -25.86 -50.70 -6.66
C GLU A 1133 -26.20 -49.22 -6.93
N LEU A 1134 -26.29 -48.80 -8.20
CA LEU A 1134 -26.74 -47.44 -8.52
C LEU A 1134 -28.21 -47.28 -8.12
N THR A 1135 -28.58 -46.13 -7.56
CA THR A 1135 -29.96 -45.87 -7.13
C THR A 1135 -30.95 -46.08 -8.29
N ASN A 1136 -32.04 -46.81 -8.06
CA ASN A 1136 -33.03 -47.15 -9.11
C ASN A 1136 -33.58 -45.93 -9.87
N LEU A 1137 -33.65 -44.75 -9.24
CA LEU A 1137 -34.05 -43.50 -9.89
C LEU A 1137 -33.03 -42.97 -10.91
N TRP A 1138 -31.76 -43.36 -10.79
CA TRP A 1138 -30.64 -42.95 -11.64
C TRP A 1138 -30.44 -43.90 -12.82
N ILE A 1139 -31.09 -45.06 -12.84
CA ILE A 1139 -30.96 -46.06 -13.90
C ILE A 1139 -31.95 -45.73 -15.03
N PRO A 1140 -31.48 -45.36 -16.23
CA PRO A 1140 -32.35 -45.10 -17.38
C PRO A 1140 -33.03 -46.39 -17.85
N LYS A 1141 -34.22 -46.28 -18.47
CA LYS A 1141 -34.88 -47.42 -19.14
C LYS A 1141 -34.17 -47.73 -20.46
N ALA A 1142 -34.18 -49.00 -20.89
CA ALA A 1142 -33.57 -49.41 -22.16
C ALA A 1142 -34.14 -48.63 -23.36
N SER A 1143 -35.45 -48.35 -23.33
CA SER A 1143 -36.15 -47.51 -24.32
C SER A 1143 -35.69 -46.05 -24.39
N ASN A 1144 -34.86 -45.60 -23.45
CA ASN A 1144 -34.34 -44.24 -23.41
C ASN A 1144 -32.88 -44.16 -23.90
N PHE A 1145 -32.35 -45.22 -24.51
CA PHE A 1145 -31.06 -45.21 -25.20
C PHE A 1145 -31.28 -44.88 -26.68
N ILE A 1146 -30.55 -43.88 -27.18
CA ILE A 1146 -30.65 -43.40 -28.56
C ILE A 1146 -29.28 -43.54 -29.23
N GLU A 1147 -29.18 -44.40 -30.23
CA GLU A 1147 -27.96 -44.57 -31.02
C GLU A 1147 -27.83 -43.46 -32.08
N VAL A 1148 -26.64 -42.87 -32.20
CA VAL A 1148 -26.28 -41.87 -33.21
C VAL A 1148 -24.95 -42.23 -33.89
N GLU A 1149 -24.72 -41.76 -35.11
CA GLU A 1149 -23.46 -42.05 -35.84
C GLU A 1149 -22.22 -41.50 -35.09
N ALA A 1150 -22.31 -40.26 -34.57
CA ALA A 1150 -21.29 -39.64 -33.74
C ALA A 1150 -21.94 -38.63 -32.77
N LEU A 1151 -21.34 -38.46 -31.59
CA LEU A 1151 -21.81 -37.46 -30.64
C LEU A 1151 -21.55 -36.04 -31.16
N PRO A 1152 -22.51 -35.11 -31.03
CA PRO A 1152 -22.32 -33.71 -31.41
C PRO A 1152 -21.23 -33.04 -30.55
N LEU A 1153 -20.18 -32.52 -31.18
CA LEU A 1153 -19.09 -31.80 -30.50
C LEU A 1153 -18.92 -30.38 -31.08
N LEU A 1154 -18.67 -29.41 -30.20
CA LEU A 1154 -18.27 -28.05 -30.57
C LEU A 1154 -16.81 -28.02 -31.03
N GLY A 1155 -16.39 -26.98 -31.77
CA GLY A 1155 -14.99 -26.79 -32.20
C GLY A 1155 -13.95 -26.69 -31.07
N THR A 1156 -14.40 -26.59 -29.82
CA THR A 1156 -13.57 -26.69 -28.61
C THR A 1156 -13.26 -28.12 -28.17
N GLY A 1157 -13.93 -29.12 -28.74
CA GLY A 1157 -13.93 -30.52 -28.26
C GLY A 1157 -14.99 -30.84 -27.19
N LYS A 1158 -15.88 -29.89 -26.86
CA LYS A 1158 -16.95 -30.09 -25.85
C LYS A 1158 -18.19 -30.69 -26.48
N LEU A 1159 -18.99 -31.43 -25.70
CA LEU A 1159 -20.32 -31.88 -26.09
C LEU A 1159 -21.21 -30.68 -26.45
N ASP A 1160 -21.83 -30.71 -27.63
CA ASP A 1160 -22.83 -29.72 -28.03
C ASP A 1160 -24.19 -30.07 -27.44
N LEU A 1161 -24.42 -29.59 -26.21
CA LEU A 1161 -25.66 -29.85 -25.47
C LEU A 1161 -26.92 -29.38 -26.21
N VAL A 1162 -26.84 -28.38 -27.09
CA VAL A 1162 -28.02 -27.91 -27.85
C VAL A 1162 -28.36 -28.91 -28.94
N ALA A 1163 -27.35 -29.33 -29.71
CA ALA A 1163 -27.53 -30.37 -30.72
C ALA A 1163 -27.96 -31.70 -30.09
N THR A 1164 -27.36 -32.11 -28.96
CA THR A 1164 -27.76 -33.32 -28.23
C THR A 1164 -29.18 -33.21 -27.68
N LYS A 1165 -29.58 -32.06 -27.12
CA LYS A 1165 -30.95 -31.85 -26.65
C LYS A 1165 -31.95 -31.95 -27.78
N LYS A 1166 -31.63 -31.39 -28.95
CA LYS A 1166 -32.47 -31.49 -30.14
C LYS A 1166 -32.68 -32.95 -30.56
N ILE A 1167 -31.63 -33.78 -30.55
CA ILE A 1167 -31.74 -35.24 -30.82
C ILE A 1167 -32.72 -35.91 -29.85
N VAL A 1168 -32.66 -35.54 -28.56
CA VAL A 1168 -33.56 -36.08 -27.53
C VAL A 1168 -35.00 -35.60 -27.74
N GLU A 1169 -35.20 -34.33 -28.10
CA GLU A 1169 -36.52 -33.75 -28.40
C GLU A 1169 -37.13 -34.36 -29.67
N ASP A 1170 -36.34 -34.54 -30.72
CA ASP A 1170 -36.76 -35.13 -32.01
C ASP A 1170 -37.10 -36.63 -31.87
N HIS A 1171 -36.55 -37.34 -30.88
CA HIS A 1171 -36.85 -38.74 -30.59
C HIS A 1171 -37.99 -38.93 -29.57
N ALA A 1172 -38.32 -37.89 -28.81
CA ALA A 1172 -39.39 -37.91 -27.81
C ALA A 1172 -40.76 -37.47 -28.37
N GLY A 1173 -40.77 -36.81 -29.53
CA GLY A 1173 -41.97 -36.53 -30.35
C GLY A 1173 -42.22 -37.64 -31.36
#